data_AF-A0A2E1U849-F1
#
_entry.id   AF-A0A2E1U849-F1
#
_cell.length_a   1.000
_cell.length_b   1.000
_cell.length_c   1.000
_cell.angle_alpha   90.00
_cell.angle_beta   90.00
_cell.angle_gamma   90.00
#
_symmetry.space_group_name_H-M   'P 1'
#
loop_
_entity.id
_entity.type
_entity.pdbx_description
1 polymer ?
#
loop_
_entity_poly.entity_id
_entity_poly.type
_entity_poly.pdbx_seq_one_letter_code
_entity_poly.pdbx_strand_id
1 'polypeptide(L)'
;MNSRIVATFAACSAAIASAGWFTDFNTAPHPDHGLSGDLVANPLGGGNPDVIVWDLQSYANYGPAAGYHAYALGTTSCNQGDVPLLWQSSTNLHPVIGQNMYRWKDGRFEQLGMGWLKHGFFALSLSDCGPCQSTDGTTLGIDCSDPYTAGRNGSQGGLGPKYQVNATTGFFPYPPADPSYSGSTARRCRVPSADVIPSQNPGAVYFMEGQYICPDDSPDDTGDASNNSSHRQLNMAASGAISSFAGPTIQELPAIASWDDLDPEVDLHEIEIPGEGTIWFGSRVFDEGDGTYRYEYAIFNLNVDRSIGAIRLPWSDGNPLTSSTHKAPEWHSGEQFSNAAWTMTTGGGEMVWSSEPFAANEMANAVRWGNMQNITVITTAQPEAGTVTLDMFKPGDFPSLFVDTQVPGNSTVAINFPSGTPDALSPTVGTELVMDVTPLEITPAPNSGKMHVTRSDNTVEVFDMVESPENRHSIVFSDIECFEEVTYFFSIDTSDGDRVYWPGGGDTSPELDYQYAAKGLTEVQIPFNDDFESDQGWTVSGDASAGMWLRSSTVNGCTYGNPNATADGSQTAFLTDDSACNIDVDGGQTILTSPPMDASSLESRLHYTRWYDCIFGPVAGDDTFVVELSSDNGATWTVAEEIDSSNPEADGGWVNTVLRVGDYVENTATLRVRFTAQDTGNSSIVEAGIDSVFIRAELCEDSPPCPADFDNSGSVDFPDLLSLLSSWGACDGCNTDLNDSGTVDFEDLLLVLSAFGTCP
;
A
#
# COMPACT_ATOMS: atom_id res chain seq x y z
N MET A 1 -18.73 -42.72 21.60
CA MET A 1 -19.81 -42.03 22.33
C MET A 1 -19.21 -40.83 23.04
N ASN A 2 -19.61 -39.66 22.54
CA ASN A 2 -19.83 -38.40 23.25
C ASN A 2 -18.67 -37.68 23.95
N SER A 3 -18.20 -36.68 23.21
CA SER A 3 -18.33 -35.25 23.50
C SER A 3 -17.53 -34.62 24.63
N ARG A 4 -16.68 -33.68 24.17
CA ARG A 4 -16.04 -32.59 24.92
C ARG A 4 -17.08 -31.76 25.67
N ILE A 5 -16.73 -31.34 26.89
CA ILE A 5 -17.42 -30.31 27.68
C ILE A 5 -16.45 -29.16 27.94
N VAL A 6 -16.96 -27.97 27.62
CA VAL A 6 -16.47 -26.62 27.88
C VAL A 6 -16.45 -26.33 29.40
N ALA A 7 -15.44 -25.62 29.90
CA ALA A 7 -15.57 -24.85 31.14
C ALA A 7 -14.64 -23.63 31.19
N THR A 8 -15.29 -22.48 31.15
CA THR A 8 -14.85 -21.12 31.50
C THR A 8 -14.29 -21.05 32.93
N PHE A 9 -13.31 -20.17 33.20
CA PHE A 9 -13.09 -19.65 34.55
C PHE A 9 -12.65 -18.19 34.56
N ALA A 10 -13.35 -17.41 35.39
CA ALA A 10 -13.04 -16.04 35.75
C ALA A 10 -12.58 -15.96 37.23
N ALA A 11 -11.66 -15.02 37.47
CA ALA A 11 -11.52 -14.13 38.63
C ALA A 11 -10.76 -14.54 39.93
N CYS A 12 -10.05 -13.50 40.41
CA CYS A 12 -9.70 -13.09 41.79
C CYS A 12 -8.28 -13.37 42.37
N SER A 13 -7.42 -12.35 42.21
CA SER A 13 -6.90 -11.39 43.20
C SER A 13 -6.48 -11.77 44.64
N ALA A 14 -5.41 -11.06 45.06
CA ALA A 14 -4.93 -10.69 46.42
C ALA A 14 -3.91 -11.63 47.09
N ALA A 15 -2.83 -11.19 47.76
CA ALA A 15 -2.19 -9.90 48.02
C ALA A 15 -0.91 -10.16 48.85
N ILE A 16 0.15 -9.34 48.78
CA ILE A 16 0.95 -8.91 49.95
C ILE A 16 1.48 -7.49 49.71
N ALA A 17 1.11 -6.56 50.60
CA ALA A 17 1.67 -5.22 50.74
C ALA A 17 2.66 -5.16 51.92
N SER A 18 3.73 -4.35 51.81
CA SER A 18 3.97 -3.15 52.64
C SER A 18 5.46 -2.81 52.89
N ALA A 19 5.66 -1.50 53.16
CA ALA A 19 6.89 -0.72 53.39
C ALA A 19 7.67 -0.36 52.11
N GLY A 20 7.71 0.86 51.57
CA GLY A 20 7.43 2.20 52.09
C GLY A 20 8.71 3.04 51.98
N TRP A 21 8.65 4.21 51.34
CA TRP A 21 9.18 5.51 51.78
C TRP A 21 9.10 6.53 50.64
N PHE A 22 8.31 7.58 50.88
CA PHE A 22 8.27 8.84 50.13
C PHE A 22 9.55 9.65 50.41
N THR A 23 10.09 10.32 49.38
CA THR A 23 10.93 11.50 49.52
C THR A 23 10.54 12.55 48.49
N ASP A 24 10.35 13.76 49.00
CA ASP A 24 9.96 15.00 48.33
C ASP A 24 10.80 15.36 47.10
N PHE A 25 10.14 15.82 46.03
CA PHE A 25 10.72 16.76 45.06
C PHE A 25 10.13 18.14 45.31
N ASN A 26 10.71 18.83 46.28
CA ASN A 26 10.66 20.28 46.37
C ASN A 26 12.09 20.79 46.18
N THR A 27 12.27 21.70 45.22
CA THR A 27 13.41 22.58 44.90
C THR A 27 14.06 22.36 43.54
N ALA A 28 13.64 23.15 42.55
CA ALA A 28 14.53 23.76 41.56
C ALA A 28 14.05 25.21 41.27
N PRO A 29 14.96 26.16 40.96
CA PRO A 29 14.79 27.56 41.33
C PRO A 29 14.21 28.43 40.22
N HIS A 30 13.24 29.27 40.58
CA HIS A 30 12.92 30.52 39.88
C HIS A 30 14.10 31.51 40.01
N PRO A 31 14.35 32.33 38.97
CA PRO A 31 14.28 33.76 39.22
C PRO A 31 13.43 34.46 38.16
N ASP A 32 12.38 35.07 38.66
CA ASP A 32 11.48 35.95 37.93
C ASP A 32 12.11 37.35 37.80
N HIS A 33 12.02 37.94 36.61
CA HIS A 33 12.17 39.39 36.42
C HIS A 33 11.03 39.91 35.54
N GLY A 34 9.80 39.71 36.02
CA GLY A 34 8.79 40.76 36.19
C GLY A 34 8.49 41.67 34.98
N LEU A 35 7.41 41.33 34.27
CA LEU A 35 6.37 42.29 33.92
C LEU A 35 5.01 41.66 34.23
N SER A 36 4.39 42.15 35.30
CA SER A 36 3.09 41.76 35.80
C SER A 36 1.96 42.11 34.85
N GLY A 37 1.18 41.10 34.47
CA GLY A 37 -0.11 41.21 33.80
C GLY A 37 -0.80 39.85 33.84
N ASP A 38 -1.38 39.51 34.99
CA ASP A 38 -2.13 38.28 35.22
C ASP A 38 -3.24 38.10 34.16
N LEU A 39 -3.06 37.16 33.25
CA LEU A 39 -4.15 36.40 32.64
C LEU A 39 -3.96 34.95 33.07
N VAL A 40 -4.43 34.65 34.28
CA VAL A 40 -4.58 33.27 34.75
C VAL A 40 -5.76 32.69 33.98
N ALA A 41 -5.47 31.80 33.02
CA ALA A 41 -6.48 30.92 32.45
C ALA A 41 -7.07 30.10 33.60
N ASN A 42 -8.35 30.33 33.89
CA ASN A 42 -9.06 29.62 34.93
C ASN A 42 -9.50 28.28 34.30
N PRO A 43 -9.07 27.12 34.82
CA PRO A 43 -9.41 25.84 34.21
C PRO A 43 -10.90 25.58 34.42
N LEU A 44 -11.67 25.65 33.33
CA LEU A 44 -13.04 25.16 33.28
C LEU A 44 -12.98 23.67 32.89
N GLY A 45 -13.06 22.81 33.91
CA GLY A 45 -13.31 21.36 33.86
C GLY A 45 -13.04 20.59 32.56
N GLY A 46 -11.93 19.83 32.53
CA GLY A 46 -11.86 18.45 32.01
C GLY A 46 -12.23 18.15 30.55
N GLY A 47 -12.30 19.17 29.69
CA GLY A 47 -12.54 19.01 28.25
C GLY A 47 -11.46 19.69 27.41
N ASN A 48 -11.31 19.23 26.16
CA ASN A 48 -10.24 19.51 25.22
C ASN A 48 -10.86 20.00 23.90
N PRO A 49 -10.41 21.13 23.32
CA PRO A 49 -10.83 21.50 21.98
C PRO A 49 -10.06 20.64 20.96
N ASP A 50 -10.63 20.45 19.78
CA ASP A 50 -10.04 19.60 18.73
C ASP A 50 -10.47 20.13 17.36
N VAL A 51 -9.51 20.65 16.57
CA VAL A 51 -9.80 21.22 15.25
C VAL A 51 -9.41 20.29 14.11
N ILE A 52 -10.43 19.77 13.43
CA ILE A 52 -10.25 18.95 12.24
C ILE A 52 -10.55 19.73 10.96
N VAL A 53 -9.98 19.28 9.85
CA VAL A 53 -10.31 19.76 8.50
C VAL A 53 -11.45 18.92 7.92
N TRP A 54 -12.67 19.31 8.23
CA TRP A 54 -13.87 18.58 7.84
C TRP A 54 -14.09 18.47 6.33
N ASP A 55 -13.86 19.54 5.57
CA ASP A 55 -14.01 19.50 4.11
C ASP A 55 -13.06 20.46 3.42
N LEU A 56 -12.53 20.01 2.29
CA LEU A 56 -11.80 20.82 1.32
C LEU A 56 -12.77 21.17 0.19
N GLN A 57 -13.66 22.12 0.47
CA GLN A 57 -14.91 22.36 -0.25
C GLN A 57 -14.76 23.15 -1.56
N SER A 58 -13.59 23.73 -1.84
CA SER A 58 -13.36 24.50 -3.08
C SER A 58 -11.88 24.61 -3.41
N TYR A 59 -11.55 24.98 -4.65
CA TYR A 59 -10.17 25.29 -5.07
C TYR A 59 -10.12 26.60 -5.87
N ALA A 60 -8.94 27.22 -5.90
CA ALA A 60 -8.64 28.38 -6.72
C ALA A 60 -7.32 28.18 -7.47
N ASN A 61 -7.33 28.44 -8.77
CA ASN A 61 -6.14 28.47 -9.61
C ASN A 61 -5.67 29.91 -9.81
N TYR A 62 -4.38 30.16 -9.65
CA TYR A 62 -3.78 31.46 -9.91
C TYR A 62 -2.91 31.40 -11.17
N GLY A 63 -2.79 32.54 -11.86
CA GLY A 63 -2.02 32.64 -13.10
C GLY A 63 -0.58 32.13 -12.90
N PRO A 64 -0.11 31.13 -13.68
CA PRO A 64 1.25 30.63 -13.56
C PRO A 64 2.28 31.73 -13.82
N ALA A 65 3.37 31.72 -13.07
CA ALA A 65 4.43 32.72 -13.20
C ALA A 65 5.79 32.15 -12.81
N ALA A 66 6.84 32.58 -13.52
CA ALA A 66 8.24 32.23 -13.25
C ALA A 66 8.53 30.71 -13.18
N GLY A 67 7.79 29.90 -13.95
CA GLY A 67 7.95 28.44 -13.97
C GLY A 67 7.17 27.69 -12.89
N TYR A 68 6.25 28.37 -12.20
CA TYR A 68 5.43 27.78 -11.15
C TYR A 68 3.93 27.95 -11.41
N HIS A 69 3.15 26.97 -10.97
CA HIS A 69 1.73 27.09 -10.72
C HIS A 69 1.48 27.45 -9.25
N ALA A 70 0.32 28.02 -8.96
CA ALA A 70 -0.10 28.27 -7.59
C ALA A 70 -1.60 28.03 -7.40
N TYR A 71 -1.93 27.48 -6.24
CA TYR A 71 -3.28 27.06 -5.88
C TYR A 71 -3.64 27.54 -4.47
N ALA A 72 -4.93 27.44 -4.16
CA ALA A 72 -5.42 27.45 -2.80
C ALA A 72 -6.66 26.57 -2.68
N LEU A 73 -6.84 25.95 -1.52
CA LEU A 73 -8.05 25.23 -1.15
C LEU A 73 -8.95 26.10 -0.26
N GLY A 74 -10.26 25.93 -0.40
CA GLY A 74 -11.18 26.25 0.66
C GLY A 74 -11.01 25.22 1.77
N THR A 75 -11.28 25.63 3.00
CA THR A 75 -11.31 24.73 4.14
C THR A 75 -12.59 24.95 4.92
N THR A 76 -13.21 23.88 5.41
CA THR A 76 -14.23 23.93 6.48
C THR A 76 -13.60 23.25 7.68
N SER A 77 -13.42 23.99 8.77
CA SER A 77 -12.97 23.44 10.04
C SER A 77 -14.14 23.07 10.93
N CYS A 78 -13.96 22.05 11.75
CA CYS A 78 -14.91 21.65 12.80
C CYS A 78 -14.19 21.61 14.14
N ASN A 79 -14.92 21.93 15.22
CA ASN A 79 -14.46 21.63 16.57
C ASN A 79 -15.14 20.34 17.05
N GLN A 80 -14.41 19.22 17.02
CA GLN A 80 -14.86 17.91 17.51
C GLN A 80 -14.57 17.70 19.00
N GLY A 81 -13.95 18.69 19.63
CA GLY A 81 -13.70 18.71 21.06
C GLY A 81 -14.94 19.04 21.88
N ASP A 82 -14.82 19.00 23.19
CA ASP A 82 -15.91 19.24 24.14
C ASP A 82 -15.81 20.60 24.86
N VAL A 83 -14.91 21.48 24.40
CA VAL A 83 -14.84 22.90 24.76
C VAL A 83 -14.63 23.81 23.54
N PRO A 84 -15.04 25.09 23.56
CA PRO A 84 -14.83 26.01 22.44
C PRO A 84 -13.35 26.28 22.13
N LEU A 85 -12.96 26.18 20.86
CA LEU A 85 -11.60 26.41 20.34
C LEU A 85 -11.35 27.89 20.03
N LEU A 86 -10.16 28.42 20.27
CA LEU A 86 -9.81 29.84 20.14
C LEU A 86 -9.81 30.34 18.68
N TRP A 87 -10.40 31.53 18.46
CA TRP A 87 -10.47 32.17 17.14
C TRP A 87 -10.34 33.71 17.19
N GLN A 88 -9.53 34.21 18.10
CA GLN A 88 -9.44 35.63 18.43
C GLN A 88 -8.63 36.42 17.40
N SER A 89 -9.34 37.20 16.57
CA SER A 89 -8.74 38.10 15.59
C SER A 89 -7.68 39.01 16.21
N SER A 90 -6.64 39.34 15.44
CA SER A 90 -5.61 40.30 15.83
C SER A 90 -4.76 39.91 17.05
N THR A 91 -4.68 38.61 17.35
CA THR A 91 -3.83 38.05 18.40
C THR A 91 -3.06 36.85 17.85
N ASN A 92 -2.38 36.09 18.71
CA ASN A 92 -1.84 34.77 18.38
C ASN A 92 -2.74 33.62 18.89
N LEU A 93 -3.96 33.94 19.35
CA LEU A 93 -4.93 32.98 19.90
C LEU A 93 -5.99 32.66 18.83
N HIS A 94 -5.52 32.15 17.69
CA HIS A 94 -6.36 31.72 16.57
C HIS A 94 -5.58 30.74 15.68
N PRO A 95 -6.25 29.89 14.87
CA PRO A 95 -5.54 28.91 14.06
C PRO A 95 -4.85 29.53 12.85
N VAL A 96 -3.70 28.96 12.50
CA VAL A 96 -3.06 29.17 11.21
C VAL A 96 -3.32 27.96 10.30
N ILE A 97 -3.59 28.24 9.03
CA ILE A 97 -4.07 27.23 8.07
C ILE A 97 -3.04 27.05 6.97
N GLY A 98 -2.41 25.88 6.94
CA GLY A 98 -1.43 25.46 5.93
C GLY A 98 -2.08 24.72 4.77
N GLN A 99 -1.43 24.78 3.61
CA GLN A 99 -1.87 24.06 2.42
C GLN A 99 -0.67 23.53 1.66
N ASN A 100 -0.76 22.26 1.26
CA ASN A 100 0.31 21.51 0.63
C ASN A 100 -0.22 20.76 -0.59
N MET A 101 0.64 20.52 -1.58
CA MET A 101 0.29 19.71 -2.77
C MET A 101 1.28 18.57 -2.92
N TYR A 102 0.74 17.39 -3.22
CA TYR A 102 1.47 16.13 -3.33
C TYR A 102 1.19 15.45 -4.66
N ARG A 103 2.08 14.52 -5.02
CA ARG A 103 1.95 13.65 -6.17
C ARG A 103 2.41 12.25 -5.81
N TRP A 104 1.59 11.26 -6.15
CA TRP A 104 2.05 9.89 -6.31
C TRP A 104 2.38 9.62 -7.78
N LYS A 105 3.56 9.07 -8.07
CA LYS A 105 3.99 8.69 -9.43
C LYS A 105 5.11 7.65 -9.38
N ASP A 106 5.00 6.60 -10.18
CA ASP A 106 6.01 5.53 -10.28
C ASP A 106 6.37 4.95 -8.89
N GLY A 107 5.36 4.74 -8.05
CA GLY A 107 5.53 4.22 -6.69
C GLY A 107 6.11 5.20 -5.66
N ARG A 108 6.32 6.47 -6.03
CA ARG A 108 6.78 7.53 -5.10
C ARG A 108 5.67 8.48 -4.71
N PHE A 109 5.50 8.71 -3.42
CA PHE A 109 4.67 9.77 -2.87
C PHE A 109 5.53 10.99 -2.47
N GLU A 110 5.32 12.14 -3.12
CA GLU A 110 6.19 13.31 -2.98
C GLU A 110 5.39 14.59 -2.73
N GLN A 111 5.86 15.44 -1.80
CA GLN A 111 5.36 16.82 -1.70
C GLN A 111 5.98 17.69 -2.80
N LEU A 112 5.13 18.26 -3.65
CA LEU A 112 5.53 19.12 -4.76
C LEU A 112 5.74 20.57 -4.35
N GLY A 113 5.00 21.02 -3.35
CA GLY A 113 5.06 22.39 -2.87
C GLY A 113 4.09 22.67 -1.75
N MET A 114 4.19 23.88 -1.23
CA MET A 114 3.47 24.32 -0.04
C MET A 114 3.20 25.82 -0.10
N GLY A 115 2.27 26.29 0.73
CA GLY A 115 1.95 27.70 0.88
C GLY A 115 2.35 28.27 2.22
N TRP A 116 2.29 29.59 2.30
CA TRP A 116 2.20 30.32 3.57
C TRP A 116 0.82 30.11 4.20
N LEU A 117 0.66 30.62 5.41
CA LEU A 117 -0.45 30.28 6.28
C LEU A 117 -1.51 31.35 6.31
N LYS A 118 -2.77 30.96 6.15
CA LYS A 118 -3.89 31.87 6.39
C LYS A 118 -4.13 31.96 7.90
N HIS A 119 -4.30 33.18 8.40
CA HIS A 119 -4.64 33.41 9.81
C HIS A 119 -6.16 33.45 10.03
N GLY A 120 -6.63 32.75 11.07
CA GLY A 120 -7.96 32.89 11.66
C GLY A 120 -8.33 34.35 11.96
N PHE A 121 -9.60 34.70 11.80
CA PHE A 121 -10.07 36.05 12.15
C PHE A 121 -11.51 36.09 12.68
N PHE A 122 -12.34 35.11 12.32
CA PHE A 122 -13.71 35.01 12.83
C PHE A 122 -14.23 33.59 12.56
N ALA A 123 -14.70 32.89 13.59
CA ALA A 123 -15.34 31.59 13.42
C ALA A 123 -16.85 31.76 13.17
N LEU A 124 -17.36 31.20 12.09
CA LEU A 124 -18.80 31.00 11.93
C LEU A 124 -19.30 29.88 12.86
N SER A 125 -20.62 29.86 13.10
CA SER A 125 -21.30 28.83 13.88
C SER A 125 -22.28 28.08 12.99
N LEU A 126 -21.76 27.42 11.95
CA LEU A 126 -22.53 26.55 11.08
C LEU A 126 -22.61 25.13 11.68
N SER A 127 -23.47 24.27 11.14
CA SER A 127 -23.80 22.96 11.72
C SER A 127 -23.40 21.80 10.81
N ASP A 128 -22.33 21.97 10.02
CA ASP A 128 -21.90 20.92 9.07
C ASP A 128 -21.32 19.70 9.81
N CYS A 129 -20.74 19.90 10.99
CA CYS A 129 -20.08 18.88 11.81
C CYS A 129 -21.02 18.15 12.79
N GLY A 130 -22.19 18.74 13.08
CA GLY A 130 -23.03 18.28 14.19
C GLY A 130 -23.94 19.36 14.78
N PRO A 131 -24.51 19.11 15.97
CA PRO A 131 -25.43 20.03 16.65
C PRO A 131 -24.69 21.22 17.27
N CYS A 132 -24.21 22.13 16.41
CA CYS A 132 -23.40 23.29 16.76
C CYS A 132 -23.88 24.06 18.00
N GLN A 133 -22.97 24.20 18.96
CA GLN A 133 -23.08 25.05 20.14
C GLN A 133 -22.52 26.45 19.82
N SER A 134 -23.36 27.28 19.19
CA SER A 134 -22.94 28.58 18.65
C SER A 134 -22.24 29.51 19.65
N THR A 135 -21.24 30.22 19.17
CA THR A 135 -20.44 31.22 19.90
C THR A 135 -20.57 32.61 19.25
N ASP A 136 -19.80 33.60 19.71
CA ASP A 136 -19.80 34.96 19.15
C ASP A 136 -18.79 35.19 18.01
N GLY A 137 -18.12 34.11 17.58
CA GLY A 137 -17.10 34.07 16.54
C GLY A 137 -15.68 34.41 16.97
N THR A 138 -15.46 34.71 18.26
CA THR A 138 -14.10 34.76 18.85
C THR A 138 -13.57 33.38 19.26
N THR A 139 -14.42 32.36 19.18
CA THR A 139 -14.15 30.95 19.40
C THR A 139 -14.97 30.12 18.40
N LEU A 140 -14.50 28.94 18.01
CA LEU A 140 -15.31 27.95 17.30
C LEU A 140 -16.02 27.06 18.33
N GLY A 141 -17.35 27.10 18.34
CA GLY A 141 -18.16 26.32 19.28
C GLY A 141 -18.06 24.81 19.03
N ILE A 142 -18.40 24.03 20.05
CA ILE A 142 -18.48 22.56 19.98
C ILE A 142 -19.45 22.15 18.87
N ASP A 143 -19.07 21.16 18.05
CA ASP A 143 -19.82 20.69 16.90
C ASP A 143 -20.11 21.76 15.82
N CYS A 144 -19.48 22.93 15.90
CA CYS A 144 -19.66 24.01 14.93
C CYS A 144 -18.63 23.95 13.80
N SER A 145 -19.06 24.35 12.60
CA SER A 145 -18.20 24.53 11.44
C SER A 145 -17.91 25.99 11.11
N ASP A 146 -16.68 26.24 10.62
CA ASP A 146 -16.25 27.51 10.03
C ASP A 146 -15.64 27.31 8.62
N PRO A 147 -16.35 27.71 7.55
CA PRO A 147 -15.83 27.64 6.18
C PRO A 147 -15.07 28.89 5.74
N TYR A 148 -13.87 28.71 5.20
CA TYR A 148 -13.14 29.66 4.37
C TYR A 148 -13.10 29.25 2.91
N THR A 149 -13.46 30.17 2.03
CA THR A 149 -13.32 29.98 0.58
C THR A 149 -11.83 29.90 0.15
N ALA A 150 -11.55 29.18 -0.94
CA ALA A 150 -10.21 29.12 -1.53
C ALA A 150 -9.57 30.49 -1.80
N GLY A 151 -10.36 31.47 -2.26
CA GLY A 151 -9.87 32.83 -2.52
C GLY A 151 -9.41 33.57 -1.25
N ARG A 152 -10.01 33.29 -0.08
CA ARG A 152 -9.59 33.85 1.21
C ARG A 152 -8.31 33.19 1.69
N ASN A 153 -8.24 31.86 1.60
CA ASN A 153 -7.06 31.09 1.98
C ASN A 153 -5.86 31.42 1.07
N GLY A 154 -6.07 31.69 -0.21
CA GLY A 154 -5.00 32.12 -1.14
C GLY A 154 -4.76 33.63 -1.23
N SER A 155 -5.25 34.43 -0.27
CA SER A 155 -5.10 35.89 -0.30
C SER A 155 -3.72 36.33 0.20
N GLN A 156 -2.81 36.68 -0.71
CA GLN A 156 -1.39 36.97 -0.42
C GLN A 156 -1.16 37.99 0.71
N GLY A 157 -2.01 39.00 0.85
CA GLY A 157 -1.88 40.02 1.90
C GLY A 157 -2.31 39.56 3.30
N GLY A 158 -3.00 38.42 3.41
CA GLY A 158 -3.41 37.82 4.69
C GLY A 158 -2.64 36.54 5.04
N LEU A 159 -1.63 36.19 4.24
CA LEU A 159 -0.79 35.01 4.45
C LEU A 159 0.46 35.37 5.26
N GLY A 160 0.76 34.57 6.28
CA GLY A 160 1.96 34.67 7.13
C GLY A 160 2.91 33.47 6.95
N PRO A 161 4.21 33.64 7.21
CA PRO A 161 5.20 32.60 6.95
C PRO A 161 5.16 31.44 7.98
N LYS A 162 5.52 30.24 7.52
CA LYS A 162 5.62 29.01 8.34
C LYS A 162 6.76 29.06 9.35
N TYR A 163 7.90 29.69 9.03
CA TYR A 163 9.08 29.66 9.93
C TYR A 163 8.85 30.30 11.31
N GLN A 164 7.79 31.08 11.49
CA GLN A 164 7.47 31.73 12.76
C GLN A 164 6.59 30.88 13.68
N VAL A 165 6.03 29.78 13.17
CA VAL A 165 5.08 28.93 13.89
C VAL A 165 5.81 27.77 14.54
N ASN A 166 5.62 27.62 15.85
CA ASN A 166 5.87 26.37 16.53
C ASN A 166 4.60 25.51 16.37
N ALA A 167 4.67 24.46 15.55
CA ALA A 167 3.49 23.64 15.25
C ALA A 167 3.10 22.70 16.41
N THR A 168 4.04 22.36 17.30
CA THR A 168 3.75 21.58 18.49
C THR A 168 2.88 22.39 19.46
N THR A 169 3.18 23.66 19.69
CA THR A 169 2.45 24.48 20.69
C THR A 169 1.38 25.38 20.09
N GLY A 170 1.28 25.40 18.76
CA GLY A 170 0.50 26.36 17.99
C GLY A 170 0.92 27.83 18.13
N PHE A 171 2.00 28.13 18.86
CA PHE A 171 2.43 29.51 19.09
C PHE A 171 3.04 30.14 17.83
N PHE A 172 2.67 31.39 17.58
CA PHE A 172 3.33 32.27 16.63
C PHE A 172 3.33 33.74 17.11
N PRO A 173 4.31 34.56 16.69
CA PRO A 173 4.29 36.00 16.95
C PRO A 173 3.20 36.70 16.13
N TYR A 174 2.49 37.65 16.76
CA TYR A 174 1.52 38.51 16.10
C TYR A 174 1.90 40.00 16.23
N PRO A 175 1.80 40.83 15.16
CA PRO A 175 1.45 40.44 13.78
C PRO A 175 2.54 39.55 13.14
N PRO A 176 2.18 38.66 12.19
CA PRO A 176 3.15 37.85 11.48
C PRO A 176 4.10 38.73 10.65
N ALA A 177 5.28 38.20 10.33
CA ALA A 177 6.23 38.87 9.47
C ALA A 177 5.66 39.03 8.05
N ASP A 178 5.86 40.21 7.47
CA ASP A 178 5.31 40.59 6.17
C ASP A 178 6.42 41.06 5.20
N PRO A 179 7.38 40.20 4.83
CA PRO A 179 8.43 40.56 3.88
C PRO A 179 7.83 40.85 2.50
N SER A 180 8.47 41.74 1.73
CA SER A 180 7.95 42.14 0.42
C SER A 180 7.82 40.94 -0.53
N TYR A 181 6.74 40.93 -1.32
CA TYR A 181 6.45 39.89 -2.31
C TYR A 181 6.02 40.49 -3.64
N SER A 182 6.11 39.67 -4.70
CA SER A 182 5.65 40.03 -6.04
C SER A 182 5.28 38.78 -6.83
N GLY A 183 4.48 38.95 -7.88
CA GLY A 183 4.02 37.85 -8.72
C GLY A 183 2.77 37.16 -8.19
N SER A 184 2.07 36.48 -9.09
CA SER A 184 0.80 35.79 -8.83
C SER A 184 0.95 34.51 -8.02
N THR A 185 2.15 33.95 -7.89
CA THR A 185 2.39 32.69 -7.18
C THR A 185 2.92 32.87 -5.76
N ALA A 186 3.40 34.07 -5.41
CA ALA A 186 4.04 34.29 -4.11
C ALA A 186 3.09 34.02 -2.93
N ARG A 187 3.61 33.46 -1.84
CA ARG A 187 2.91 33.07 -0.60
C ARG A 187 1.85 31.98 -0.73
N ARG A 188 1.29 31.74 -1.91
CA ARG A 188 0.28 30.68 -2.13
C ARG A 188 0.94 29.30 -2.16
N CYS A 189 0.14 28.23 -2.14
CA CYS A 189 0.65 26.89 -2.38
C CYS A 189 1.22 26.81 -3.80
N ARG A 190 2.55 26.90 -3.90
CA ARG A 190 3.26 27.03 -5.18
C ARG A 190 4.01 25.75 -5.48
N VAL A 191 3.89 25.28 -6.72
CA VAL A 191 4.57 24.07 -7.20
C VAL A 191 5.28 24.33 -8.53
N PRO A 192 6.42 23.66 -8.82
CA PRO A 192 7.03 23.73 -10.14
C PRO A 192 6.04 23.31 -11.22
N SER A 193 5.92 24.10 -12.29
CA SER A 193 4.97 23.80 -13.37
C SER A 193 5.25 22.45 -14.03
N ALA A 194 6.52 22.03 -14.08
CA ALA A 194 6.90 20.76 -14.69
C ALA A 194 6.33 19.55 -13.94
N ASP A 195 6.00 19.68 -12.65
CA ASP A 195 5.53 18.56 -11.82
C ASP A 195 4.01 18.35 -11.88
N VAL A 196 3.26 19.34 -12.38
CA VAL A 196 1.79 19.34 -12.41
C VAL A 196 1.19 19.34 -13.81
N ILE A 197 2.01 19.44 -14.85
CA ILE A 197 1.55 19.31 -16.23
C ILE A 197 1.38 17.81 -16.54
N PRO A 198 0.16 17.31 -16.80
CA PRO A 198 -0.08 15.87 -16.95
C PRO A 198 0.72 15.23 -18.09
N SER A 199 0.94 15.94 -19.20
CA SER A 199 1.73 15.43 -20.32
C SER A 199 3.22 15.21 -20.00
N GLN A 200 3.71 15.74 -18.88
CA GLN A 200 5.08 15.53 -18.37
C GLN A 200 5.11 14.52 -17.23
N ASN A 201 3.94 14.17 -16.69
CA ASN A 201 3.78 13.29 -15.54
C ASN A 201 2.69 12.24 -15.81
N PRO A 202 2.84 11.40 -16.84
CA PRO A 202 1.87 10.34 -17.11
C PRO A 202 1.79 9.40 -15.91
N GLY A 203 0.58 8.93 -15.59
CA GLY A 203 0.31 8.06 -14.43
C GLY A 203 0.36 8.75 -13.07
N ALA A 204 0.52 10.07 -13.01
CA ALA A 204 0.56 10.79 -11.74
C ALA A 204 -0.84 10.99 -11.13
N VAL A 205 -0.94 10.71 -9.83
CA VAL A 205 -2.10 11.04 -8.99
C VAL A 205 -1.73 12.23 -8.12
N TYR A 206 -2.63 13.22 -8.01
CA TYR A 206 -2.36 14.47 -7.29
C TYR A 206 -3.28 14.65 -6.10
N PHE A 207 -2.74 15.19 -5.02
CA PHE A 207 -3.48 15.50 -3.81
C PHE A 207 -3.19 16.93 -3.38
N MET A 208 -4.17 17.59 -2.77
CA MET A 208 -3.89 18.74 -1.91
C MET A 208 -4.46 18.50 -0.52
N GLU A 209 -3.77 19.09 0.43
CA GLU A 209 -4.02 18.97 1.86
C GLU A 209 -4.27 20.35 2.46
N GLY A 210 -5.18 20.40 3.44
CA GLY A 210 -5.34 21.51 4.36
C GLY A 210 -5.01 21.05 5.78
N GLN A 211 -4.34 21.91 6.54
CA GLN A 211 -3.97 21.62 7.93
C GLN A 211 -4.25 22.84 8.81
N TYR A 212 -4.79 22.62 10.00
CA TYR A 212 -4.94 23.66 11.02
C TYR A 212 -3.93 23.44 12.13
N ILE A 213 -3.31 24.53 12.58
CA ILE A 213 -2.49 24.54 13.79
C ILE A 213 -3.11 25.57 14.74
N CYS A 214 -3.54 25.10 15.91
CA CYS A 214 -4.19 25.93 16.93
C CYS A 214 -3.42 25.85 18.26
N PRO A 215 -3.29 26.95 19.03
CA PRO A 215 -2.54 26.92 20.28
C PRO A 215 -3.23 26.18 21.43
N ASP A 216 -4.55 25.97 21.37
CA ASP A 216 -5.33 25.25 22.38
C ASP A 216 -5.70 23.83 21.95
N ASP A 217 -5.43 23.47 20.69
CA ASP A 217 -5.47 22.10 20.17
C ASP A 217 -4.04 21.61 19.88
N SER A 218 -3.18 21.70 20.89
CA SER A 218 -1.75 21.42 20.78
C SER A 218 -1.41 20.10 21.49
N PRO A 219 -0.50 19.26 20.94
CA PRO A 219 -0.16 17.97 21.57
C PRO A 219 0.53 18.11 22.93
N ASP A 220 1.10 19.27 23.25
CA ASP A 220 1.73 19.58 24.54
C ASP A 220 0.74 20.03 25.62
N ASP A 221 -0.55 20.17 25.25
CA ASP A 221 -1.64 20.46 26.17
C ASP A 221 -2.64 19.28 26.19
N THR A 222 -3.92 19.55 25.99
CA THR A 222 -4.97 18.54 26.06
C THR A 222 -5.60 18.23 24.70
N GLY A 223 -5.23 18.96 23.65
CA GLY A 223 -5.78 18.80 22.30
C GLY A 223 -5.30 17.55 21.56
N ASP A 224 -5.98 17.22 20.47
CA ASP A 224 -5.67 16.10 19.59
C ASP A 224 -5.15 16.61 18.24
N ALA A 225 -3.96 17.21 18.24
CA ALA A 225 -3.41 17.77 17.00
C ALA A 225 -2.90 16.71 16.01
N SER A 226 -3.13 15.41 16.24
CA SER A 226 -2.76 14.31 15.34
C SER A 226 -3.68 14.23 14.10
N ASN A 227 -4.92 14.70 14.24
CA ASN A 227 -6.00 14.61 13.26
C ASN A 227 -6.26 15.94 12.51
N ASN A 228 -5.42 16.96 12.71
CA ASN A 228 -5.68 18.34 12.29
C ASN A 228 -5.42 18.62 10.79
N SER A 229 -5.21 17.55 10.01
CA SER A 229 -4.94 17.59 8.58
C SER A 229 -5.94 16.74 7.83
N SER A 230 -6.27 17.14 6.61
CA SER A 230 -7.11 16.34 5.73
C SER A 230 -6.72 16.62 4.29
N HIS A 231 -6.93 15.64 3.42
CA HIS A 231 -6.51 15.72 2.03
C HIS A 231 -7.64 15.37 1.07
N ARG A 232 -7.44 15.73 -0.19
CA ARG A 232 -8.38 15.47 -1.26
C ARG A 232 -7.65 15.27 -2.57
N GLN A 233 -7.99 14.21 -3.28
CA GLN A 233 -7.45 13.92 -4.59
C GLN A 233 -7.96 14.91 -5.64
N LEU A 234 -7.11 15.25 -6.58
CA LEU A 234 -7.31 16.29 -7.58
C LEU A 234 -7.30 15.72 -9.00
N ASN A 235 -8.20 16.22 -9.84
CA ASN A 235 -8.06 16.12 -11.28
C ASN A 235 -7.32 17.35 -11.81
N MET A 236 -6.27 17.12 -12.60
CA MET A 236 -5.44 18.18 -13.20
C MET A 236 -5.76 18.35 -14.69
N ALA A 237 -6.05 19.57 -15.11
CA ALA A 237 -6.19 19.92 -16.52
C ALA A 237 -4.83 19.83 -17.23
N ALA A 238 -4.84 19.66 -18.56
CA ALA A 238 -3.63 19.63 -19.39
C ALA A 238 -2.72 20.87 -19.22
N SER A 239 -3.28 22.00 -18.77
CA SER A 239 -2.52 23.22 -18.46
C SER A 239 -1.71 23.15 -17.17
N GLY A 240 -1.98 22.18 -16.29
CA GLY A 240 -1.51 22.14 -14.91
C GLY A 240 -2.44 22.83 -13.92
N ALA A 241 -3.62 23.31 -14.31
CA ALA A 241 -4.63 23.84 -13.38
C ALA A 241 -5.43 22.71 -12.72
N ILE A 242 -5.88 22.88 -11.48
CA ILE A 242 -6.88 21.99 -10.87
C ILE A 242 -8.19 22.16 -11.65
N SER A 243 -8.73 21.07 -12.20
CA SER A 243 -9.96 21.07 -12.98
C SER A 243 -11.19 20.70 -12.13
N SER A 244 -11.03 19.79 -11.18
CA SER A 244 -12.05 19.32 -10.23
C SER A 244 -11.40 18.53 -9.09
N PHE A 245 -12.17 18.18 -8.07
CA PHE A 245 -11.79 17.15 -7.10
C PHE A 245 -12.13 15.77 -7.66
N ALA A 246 -11.30 14.77 -7.36
CA ALA A 246 -11.47 13.39 -7.84
C ALA A 246 -12.26 12.50 -6.86
N GLY A 247 -12.52 12.97 -5.64
CA GLY A 247 -13.27 12.25 -4.61
C GLY A 247 -13.69 13.16 -3.46
N PRO A 248 -14.26 12.62 -2.36
CA PRO A 248 -14.53 13.37 -1.14
C PRO A 248 -13.22 13.79 -0.45
N THR A 249 -13.33 14.63 0.57
CA THR A 249 -12.22 14.86 1.50
C THR A 249 -12.03 13.61 2.35
N ILE A 250 -10.81 13.12 2.42
CA ILE A 250 -10.41 12.14 3.44
C ILE A 250 -10.05 12.96 4.68
N GLN A 251 -10.93 12.89 5.66
CA GLN A 251 -10.84 13.65 6.90
C GLN A 251 -9.75 13.08 7.80
N GLU A 252 -9.21 13.93 8.66
CA GLU A 252 -8.30 13.61 9.77
C GLU A 252 -6.95 12.96 9.39
N LEU A 253 -6.73 12.67 8.11
CA LEU A 253 -5.50 12.05 7.60
C LEU A 253 -4.70 12.99 6.69
N PRO A 254 -3.37 13.10 6.89
CA PRO A 254 -2.51 13.80 5.95
C PRO A 254 -2.41 13.05 4.61
N ALA A 255 -1.99 13.73 3.55
CA ALA A 255 -1.99 13.14 2.21
C ALA A 255 -1.11 11.89 2.07
N ILE A 256 -0.05 11.76 2.87
CA ILE A 256 0.83 10.57 2.86
C ILE A 256 0.08 9.27 3.22
N ALA A 257 -1.02 9.38 3.97
CA ALA A 257 -1.87 8.26 4.33
C ALA A 257 -2.60 7.62 3.14
N SER A 258 -2.55 8.21 1.94
CA SER A 258 -3.05 7.56 0.72
C SER A 258 -2.00 6.69 0.03
N TRP A 259 -0.76 6.63 0.54
CA TRP A 259 0.30 5.93 -0.19
C TRP A 259 0.10 4.41 -0.19
N ASP A 260 -0.31 3.82 0.93
CA ASP A 260 -0.66 2.41 1.05
C ASP A 260 -1.97 2.06 0.33
N ASP A 261 -2.95 2.98 0.28
CA ASP A 261 -4.16 2.83 -0.56
C ASP A 261 -3.82 2.73 -2.06
N LEU A 262 -2.79 3.45 -2.51
CA LEU A 262 -2.32 3.44 -3.90
C LEU A 262 -1.35 2.30 -4.22
N ASP A 263 -0.64 1.81 -3.21
CA ASP A 263 0.38 0.77 -3.31
C ASP A 263 0.40 -0.03 -1.99
N PRO A 264 -0.37 -1.15 -1.91
CA PRO A 264 -0.53 -1.92 -0.68
C PRO A 264 0.76 -2.55 -0.11
N GLU A 265 1.86 -2.53 -0.86
CA GLU A 265 3.19 -2.98 -0.40
C GLU A 265 3.99 -1.86 0.28
N VAL A 266 3.44 -0.65 0.42
CA VAL A 266 4.05 0.43 1.19
C VAL A 266 3.99 0.10 2.67
N ASP A 267 5.14 0.16 3.32
CA ASP A 267 5.25 0.09 4.76
C ASP A 267 5.15 1.50 5.35
N LEU A 268 3.98 1.82 5.91
CA LEU A 268 3.62 3.15 6.39
C LEU A 268 3.49 3.16 7.91
N HIS A 269 4.20 4.09 8.55
CA HIS A 269 4.27 4.24 10.01
C HIS A 269 3.81 5.62 10.43
N GLU A 270 2.80 5.66 11.28
CA GLU A 270 2.43 6.84 12.06
C GLU A 270 3.13 6.80 13.42
N ILE A 271 3.96 7.82 13.70
CA ILE A 271 4.82 7.87 14.88
C ILE A 271 4.39 9.07 15.72
N GLU A 272 3.53 8.83 16.69
CA GLU A 272 3.20 9.81 17.72
C GLU A 272 4.32 9.95 18.75
N ILE A 273 4.73 11.18 18.97
CA ILE A 273 5.69 11.58 19.99
C ILE A 273 4.90 12.27 21.11
N PRO A 274 4.73 11.63 22.28
CA PRO A 274 3.94 12.18 23.37
C PRO A 274 4.39 13.60 23.74
N GLY A 275 3.47 14.56 23.68
CA GLY A 275 3.74 15.96 23.99
C GLY A 275 4.46 16.76 22.90
N GLU A 276 4.78 16.17 21.74
CA GLU A 276 5.49 16.87 20.65
C GLU A 276 4.74 16.85 19.31
N GLY A 277 3.95 15.82 19.03
CA GLY A 277 3.19 15.67 17.78
C GLY A 277 3.54 14.41 16.99
N THR A 278 3.24 14.37 15.70
CA THR A 278 3.27 13.18 14.85
C THR A 278 4.25 13.32 13.68
N ILE A 279 5.03 12.27 13.44
CA ILE A 279 5.82 12.05 12.23
C ILE A 279 5.22 10.87 11.47
N TRP A 280 5.11 11.00 10.16
CA TRP A 280 4.78 9.90 9.26
C TRP A 280 6.04 9.47 8.51
N PHE A 281 6.29 8.17 8.47
CA PHE A 281 7.37 7.57 7.70
C PHE A 281 6.79 6.51 6.77
N GLY A 282 7.12 6.59 5.47
CA GLY A 282 6.72 5.58 4.50
C GLY A 282 7.92 5.04 3.75
N SER A 283 7.89 3.75 3.44
CA SER A 283 8.93 3.07 2.70
C SER A 283 8.38 2.06 1.71
N ARG A 284 9.07 1.93 0.57
CA ARG A 284 8.70 1.00 -0.49
C ARG A 284 9.94 0.54 -1.26
N VAL A 285 10.07 -0.76 -1.49
CA VAL A 285 11.19 -1.34 -2.27
C VAL A 285 10.67 -1.93 -3.56
N PHE A 286 11.30 -1.61 -4.69
CA PHE A 286 11.00 -2.17 -5.99
C PHE A 286 12.17 -3.02 -6.48
N ASP A 287 11.89 -4.23 -6.97
CA ASP A 287 12.81 -4.95 -7.85
C ASP A 287 12.69 -4.35 -9.26
N GLU A 288 13.79 -3.80 -9.78
CA GLU A 288 13.82 -3.17 -11.11
C GLU A 288 13.98 -4.21 -12.23
N GLY A 289 14.09 -5.50 -11.91
CA GLY A 289 14.19 -6.61 -12.85
C GLY A 289 15.52 -6.70 -13.60
N ASP A 290 16.49 -5.85 -13.22
CA ASP A 290 17.84 -5.80 -13.78
C ASP A 290 18.94 -6.15 -12.77
N GLY A 291 18.53 -6.69 -11.61
CA GLY A 291 19.41 -7.00 -10.48
C GLY A 291 19.69 -5.80 -9.57
N THR A 292 19.00 -4.67 -9.77
CA THR A 292 18.98 -3.55 -8.83
C THR A 292 17.64 -3.42 -8.12
N TYR A 293 17.68 -2.86 -6.92
CA TYR A 293 16.53 -2.57 -6.08
C TYR A 293 16.46 -1.07 -5.84
N ARG A 294 15.26 -0.52 -5.97
CA ARG A 294 14.97 0.90 -5.67
C ARG A 294 14.22 0.99 -4.35
N TYR A 295 14.85 1.63 -3.38
CA TYR A 295 14.29 1.97 -2.08
C TYR A 295 13.78 3.41 -2.13
N GLU A 296 12.50 3.60 -1.83
CA GLU A 296 11.87 4.89 -1.67
C GLU A 296 11.53 5.10 -0.20
N TYR A 297 12.01 6.20 0.38
CA TYR A 297 11.69 6.61 1.74
C TYR A 297 11.05 8.00 1.71
N ALA A 298 9.97 8.20 2.47
CA ALA A 298 9.33 9.49 2.68
C ALA A 298 9.23 9.79 4.17
N ILE A 299 9.67 10.97 4.58
CA ILE A 299 9.54 11.46 5.96
C ILE A 299 8.65 12.69 5.91
N PHE A 300 7.45 12.61 6.48
CA PHE A 300 6.53 13.74 6.62
C PHE A 300 6.40 14.12 8.09
N ASN A 301 6.62 15.39 8.38
CA ASN A 301 6.44 15.93 9.71
C ASN A 301 5.11 16.68 9.75
N LEU A 302 4.13 16.15 10.48
CA LEU A 302 2.81 16.78 10.59
C LEU A 302 2.91 18.08 11.41
N ASN A 303 3.43 18.01 12.63
CA ASN A 303 3.38 19.11 13.61
C ASN A 303 4.51 19.10 14.66
N VAL A 304 5.57 18.30 14.51
CA VAL A 304 6.69 18.22 15.46
C VAL A 304 7.67 19.38 15.24
N ASP A 305 7.67 20.37 16.14
CA ASP A 305 8.56 21.54 16.07
C ASP A 305 10.05 21.16 16.13
N ARG A 306 10.38 20.08 16.85
CA ARG A 306 11.77 19.58 16.93
C ARG A 306 12.33 19.10 15.59
N SER A 307 11.48 18.73 14.64
CA SER A 307 11.82 18.38 13.25
C SER A 307 12.79 17.19 13.12
N ILE A 308 12.91 16.62 11.92
CA ILE A 308 13.89 15.57 11.60
C ILE A 308 15.05 16.16 10.80
N GLY A 309 16.28 15.94 11.26
CA GLY A 309 17.50 16.53 10.68
C GLY A 309 18.33 15.55 9.85
N ALA A 310 18.15 14.24 10.07
CA ALA A 310 18.83 13.22 9.30
C ALA A 310 18.03 11.90 9.28
N ILE A 311 18.31 11.09 8.27
CA ILE A 311 17.96 9.68 8.19
C ILE A 311 19.24 8.85 8.07
N ARG A 312 19.32 7.76 8.83
CA ARG A 312 20.41 6.79 8.79
C ARG A 312 19.84 5.44 8.41
N LEU A 313 20.43 4.85 7.37
CA LEU A 313 20.13 3.51 6.91
C LEU A 313 21.32 2.62 7.27
N PRO A 314 21.11 1.38 7.74
CA PRO A 314 22.15 0.36 7.72
C PRO A 314 22.77 0.27 6.33
N TRP A 315 24.10 0.24 6.26
CA TRP A 315 24.80 0.24 4.98
C TRP A 315 26.20 -0.35 5.10
N SER A 316 26.53 -1.30 4.23
CA SER A 316 27.89 -1.76 4.04
C SER A 316 28.63 -0.88 3.04
N ASP A 317 29.86 -0.46 3.36
CA ASP A 317 30.70 0.32 2.44
C ASP A 317 31.04 -0.44 1.15
N GLY A 318 30.90 -1.78 1.14
CA GLY A 318 31.00 -2.62 -0.04
C GLY A 318 29.79 -2.59 -0.97
N ASN A 319 28.64 -2.06 -0.53
CA ASN A 319 27.42 -2.03 -1.35
C ASN A 319 27.61 -1.11 -2.57
N PRO A 320 27.41 -1.61 -3.80
CA PRO A 320 27.50 -0.76 -4.98
C PRO A 320 26.31 0.19 -5.03
N LEU A 321 26.58 1.49 -5.00
CA LEU A 321 25.57 2.54 -5.11
C LEU A 321 25.41 2.94 -6.58
N THR A 322 24.29 2.57 -7.20
CA THR A 322 23.97 2.94 -8.58
C THR A 322 23.50 4.39 -8.66
N SER A 323 22.55 4.76 -7.80
CA SER A 323 21.99 6.11 -7.74
C SER A 323 21.49 6.39 -6.33
N SER A 324 21.52 7.67 -5.95
CA SER A 324 20.78 8.11 -4.77
C SER A 324 20.36 9.57 -4.94
N THR A 325 19.17 9.90 -4.49
CA THR A 325 18.59 11.24 -4.65
C THR A 325 17.84 11.69 -3.41
N HIS A 326 17.95 12.99 -3.11
CA HIS A 326 17.15 13.69 -2.11
C HIS A 326 16.19 14.64 -2.80
N LYS A 327 14.94 14.66 -2.37
CA LYS A 327 13.94 15.62 -2.81
C LYS A 327 13.28 16.31 -1.63
N ALA A 328 13.19 17.63 -1.72
CA ALA A 328 12.42 18.46 -0.80
C ALA A 328 11.70 19.56 -1.61
N PRO A 329 10.46 19.93 -1.25
CA PRO A 329 9.80 21.09 -1.82
C PRO A 329 10.51 22.39 -1.42
N GLU A 330 10.32 23.44 -2.23
CA GLU A 330 11.00 24.72 -2.05
C GLU A 330 10.31 25.62 -1.00
N TRP A 331 11.09 26.09 -0.03
CA TRP A 331 10.77 27.25 0.81
C TRP A 331 10.87 28.54 -0.01
N HIS A 332 9.77 29.28 -0.14
CA HIS A 332 9.72 30.44 -1.05
C HIS A 332 9.12 31.70 -0.42
N SER A 333 9.10 32.78 -1.19
CA SER A 333 8.44 34.05 -0.83
C SER A 333 8.94 34.74 0.44
N GLY A 334 10.16 34.43 0.88
CA GLY A 334 10.77 35.01 2.08
C GLY A 334 10.70 34.12 3.32
N GLU A 335 10.35 32.85 3.16
CA GLU A 335 10.65 31.82 4.17
C GLU A 335 12.14 31.84 4.51
N GLN A 336 12.46 31.67 5.79
CA GLN A 336 13.85 31.73 6.27
C GLN A 336 14.55 30.37 6.23
N PHE A 337 13.78 29.28 6.16
CA PHE A 337 14.34 27.94 6.01
C PHE A 337 15.14 27.83 4.70
N SER A 338 16.30 27.18 4.80
CA SER A 338 17.20 26.93 3.69
C SER A 338 16.61 25.92 2.71
N ASN A 339 16.89 26.08 1.42
CA ASN A 339 16.62 25.09 0.37
C ASN A 339 17.85 24.24 0.03
N ALA A 340 18.87 24.21 0.88
CA ALA A 340 20.04 23.36 0.67
C ALA A 340 19.61 21.88 0.67
N ALA A 341 20.07 21.13 -0.33
CA ALA A 341 19.87 19.68 -0.39
C ALA A 341 20.59 18.99 0.77
N TRP A 342 20.10 17.84 1.21
CA TRP A 342 20.78 17.02 2.20
C TRP A 342 22.05 16.44 1.61
N THR A 343 23.06 16.26 2.45
CA THR A 343 24.31 15.62 2.07
C THR A 343 24.26 14.15 2.42
N MET A 344 24.73 13.30 1.52
CA MET A 344 24.88 11.86 1.74
C MET A 344 26.33 11.51 2.09
N THR A 345 26.50 10.69 3.12
CA THR A 345 27.78 10.06 3.47
C THR A 345 27.57 8.59 3.79
N THR A 346 28.50 7.73 3.38
CA THR A 346 28.59 6.34 3.84
C THR A 346 29.80 6.17 4.74
N GLY A 347 29.67 5.30 5.74
CA GLY A 347 30.79 4.86 6.57
C GLY A 347 30.35 4.44 7.96
N GLY A 348 31.15 3.56 8.58
CA GLY A 348 30.86 3.10 9.95
C GLY A 348 29.62 2.22 10.07
N GLY A 349 29.18 1.60 8.96
CA GLY A 349 28.01 0.72 8.91
C GLY A 349 26.70 1.43 8.57
N GLU A 350 26.74 2.70 8.18
CA GLU A 350 25.54 3.49 7.87
C GLU A 350 25.69 4.34 6.60
N MET A 351 24.58 4.51 5.90
CA MET A 351 24.36 5.59 4.93
C MET A 351 23.54 6.66 5.64
N VAL A 352 24.10 7.87 5.71
CA VAL A 352 23.47 9.01 6.38
C VAL A 352 23.16 10.08 5.36
N TRP A 353 21.89 10.47 5.29
CA TRP A 353 21.45 11.69 4.64
C TRP A 353 21.07 12.72 5.70
N SER A 354 21.65 13.92 5.66
CA SER A 354 21.40 14.94 6.68
C SER A 354 21.39 16.36 6.12
N SER A 355 20.62 17.24 6.78
CA SER A 355 20.79 18.68 6.64
C SER A 355 22.07 19.16 7.35
N GLU A 356 22.38 20.46 7.27
CA GLU A 356 23.29 21.07 8.25
C GLU A 356 22.72 20.88 9.67
N PRO A 357 23.56 20.67 10.70
CA PRO A 357 23.08 20.48 12.06
C PRO A 357 22.52 21.78 12.65
N PHE A 358 21.55 21.68 13.56
CA PHE A 358 20.88 22.83 14.19
C PHE A 358 21.86 23.84 14.80
N ALA A 359 22.91 23.35 15.47
CA ALA A 359 23.93 24.21 16.09
C ALA A 359 24.73 25.06 15.08
N ALA A 360 24.80 24.64 13.81
CA ALA A 360 25.46 25.39 12.75
C ALA A 360 24.48 26.33 12.03
N ASN A 361 23.26 25.85 11.78
CA ASN A 361 22.23 26.60 11.08
C ASN A 361 20.83 26.23 11.60
N GLU A 362 20.26 27.07 12.47
CA GLU A 362 18.91 26.84 13.01
C GLU A 362 17.83 26.83 11.90
N MET A 363 18.12 27.44 10.75
CA MET A 363 17.26 27.52 9.57
C MET A 363 17.62 26.47 8.51
N ALA A 364 18.39 25.42 8.85
CA ALA A 364 18.70 24.35 7.92
C ALA A 364 17.43 23.66 7.39
N ASN A 365 17.57 22.99 6.25
CA ASN A 365 16.49 22.31 5.53
C ASN A 365 16.08 20.97 6.19
N ALA A 366 15.94 20.94 7.52
CA ALA A 366 15.35 19.80 8.23
C ALA A 366 13.90 19.58 7.76
N VAL A 367 13.35 18.39 8.01
CA VAL A 367 11.93 18.08 7.77
C VAL A 367 11.08 18.84 8.80
N ARG A 368 10.66 20.06 8.43
CA ARG A 368 9.83 20.96 9.27
C ARG A 368 8.37 20.51 9.26
N TRP A 369 7.55 21.10 10.12
CA TRP A 369 6.12 20.79 10.12
C TRP A 369 5.43 21.13 8.78
N GLY A 370 4.45 20.32 8.40
CA GLY A 370 3.79 20.35 7.08
C GLY A 370 4.76 20.19 5.91
N ASN A 371 5.95 19.60 6.13
CA ASN A 371 6.94 19.31 5.11
C ASN A 371 7.22 17.80 5.03
N MET A 372 7.33 17.30 3.80
CA MET A 372 7.80 15.96 3.44
C MET A 372 9.12 16.07 2.70
N GLN A 373 10.03 15.15 2.97
CA GLN A 373 11.24 14.96 2.17
C GLN A 373 11.40 13.48 1.80
N ASN A 374 11.92 13.23 0.61
CA ASN A 374 12.09 11.89 0.06
C ASN A 374 13.57 11.56 -0.15
N ILE A 375 13.92 10.31 0.09
CA ILE A 375 15.21 9.71 -0.27
C ILE A 375 14.94 8.52 -1.18
N THR A 376 15.58 8.49 -2.34
CA THR A 376 15.60 7.31 -3.21
C THR A 376 17.01 6.74 -3.22
N VAL A 377 17.15 5.43 -3.07
CA VAL A 377 18.42 4.71 -3.21
C VAL A 377 18.23 3.59 -4.23
N ILE A 378 19.13 3.49 -5.21
CA ILE A 378 19.18 2.38 -6.16
C ILE A 378 20.52 1.69 -6.00
N THR A 379 20.48 0.39 -5.71
CA THR A 379 21.65 -0.43 -5.41
C THR A 379 21.39 -1.88 -5.77
N THR A 380 22.42 -2.71 -5.88
CA THR A 380 22.25 -4.17 -6.00
C THR A 380 22.06 -4.84 -4.66
N ALA A 381 22.18 -4.10 -3.54
CA ALA A 381 21.87 -4.63 -2.22
C ALA A 381 20.37 -4.94 -2.14
N GLN A 382 20.06 -6.21 -1.90
CA GLN A 382 18.69 -6.70 -1.79
C GLN A 382 18.04 -6.24 -0.49
N PRO A 383 16.70 -6.15 -0.43
CA PRO A 383 16.02 -5.72 0.79
C PRO A 383 16.23 -6.73 1.92
N GLU A 384 16.52 -6.23 3.11
CA GLU A 384 16.46 -6.99 4.37
C GLU A 384 15.65 -6.21 5.41
N ALA A 385 15.05 -6.93 6.36
CA ALA A 385 14.43 -6.29 7.52
C ALA A 385 15.52 -5.63 8.38
N GLY A 386 15.36 -4.34 8.67
CA GLY A 386 16.30 -3.60 9.49
C GLY A 386 15.68 -2.32 10.03
N THR A 387 16.47 -1.57 10.79
CA THR A 387 16.00 -0.36 11.47
C THR A 387 16.56 0.89 10.82
N VAL A 388 15.69 1.77 10.35
CA VAL A 388 16.00 3.14 9.95
C VAL A 388 16.03 4.03 11.20
N THR A 389 17.05 4.88 11.31
CA THR A 389 17.12 5.88 12.40
C THR A 389 16.82 7.27 11.85
N LEU A 390 15.87 7.98 12.48
CA LEU A 390 15.56 9.37 12.18
C LEU A 390 16.11 10.26 13.29
N ASP A 391 17.16 11.04 13.00
CA ASP A 391 17.76 11.94 14.00
C ASP A 391 16.93 13.21 14.13
N MET A 392 16.62 13.58 15.37
CA MET A 392 15.92 14.83 15.68
C MET A 392 16.82 16.02 15.36
N PHE A 393 16.25 17.05 14.75
CA PHE A 393 17.01 18.23 14.36
C PHE A 393 17.28 19.17 15.56
N LYS A 394 16.23 19.53 16.31
CA LYS A 394 16.38 20.31 17.54
C LYS A 394 16.65 19.38 18.74
N PRO A 395 17.49 19.80 19.70
CA PRO A 395 17.72 19.05 20.94
C PRO A 395 16.42 18.79 21.71
N GLY A 396 16.37 17.69 22.45
CA GLY A 396 15.27 17.33 23.34
C GLY A 396 15.55 16.03 24.09
N ASP A 397 14.50 15.38 24.59
CA ASP A 397 14.60 14.27 25.54
C ASP A 397 15.20 13.00 24.94
N PHE A 398 14.99 12.77 23.65
CA PHE A 398 15.58 11.67 22.90
C PHE A 398 16.23 12.20 21.62
N PRO A 399 17.36 11.62 21.18
CA PRO A 399 18.09 12.13 20.02
C PRO A 399 17.52 11.65 18.68
N SER A 400 16.82 10.51 18.66
CA SER A 400 16.40 9.85 17.42
C SER A 400 15.14 9.01 17.61
N LEU A 401 14.42 8.80 16.52
CA LEU A 401 13.34 7.81 16.37
C LEU A 401 13.87 6.60 15.58
N PHE A 402 13.23 5.46 15.76
CA PHE A 402 13.60 4.21 15.11
C PHE A 402 12.38 3.63 14.41
N VAL A 403 12.55 3.18 13.17
CA VAL A 403 11.49 2.59 12.35
C VAL A 403 12.02 1.29 11.75
N ASP A 404 11.36 0.18 12.06
CA ASP A 404 11.70 -1.12 11.47
C ASP A 404 11.00 -1.25 10.12
N THR A 405 11.78 -1.51 9.06
CA THR A 405 11.30 -1.59 7.69
C THR A 405 12.32 -2.33 6.79
N GLN A 406 12.09 -2.34 5.47
CA GLN A 406 13.05 -2.84 4.49
C GLN A 406 14.18 -1.84 4.26
N VAL A 407 15.42 -2.29 4.44
CA VAL A 407 16.65 -1.52 4.23
C VAL A 407 17.57 -2.25 3.23
N PRO A 408 18.56 -1.56 2.62
CA PRO A 408 19.53 -2.22 1.77
C PRO A 408 20.39 -3.20 2.57
N GLY A 409 20.37 -4.47 2.18
CA GLY A 409 21.04 -5.54 2.90
C GLY A 409 22.56 -5.40 2.99
N ASN A 410 23.13 -5.95 4.07
CA ASN A 410 24.58 -5.96 4.32
C ASN A 410 25.27 -7.19 3.72
N SER A 411 24.94 -7.48 2.47
CA SER A 411 25.39 -8.72 1.89
C SER A 411 26.88 -8.72 1.55
N THR A 412 27.63 -9.67 2.13
CA THR A 412 29.08 -9.84 1.87
C THR A 412 29.40 -10.47 0.51
N VAL A 413 28.36 -10.98 -0.17
CA VAL A 413 28.36 -11.50 -1.54
C VAL A 413 27.12 -10.95 -2.27
N ALA A 414 27.07 -10.91 -3.59
CA ALA A 414 25.85 -10.60 -4.33
C ALA A 414 25.31 -11.89 -4.96
N ILE A 415 24.01 -12.14 -4.84
CA ILE A 415 23.37 -13.29 -5.46
C ILE A 415 22.40 -12.82 -6.54
N ASN A 416 22.47 -13.49 -7.69
CA ASN A 416 21.59 -13.31 -8.83
C ASN A 416 20.95 -14.65 -9.20
N PHE A 417 19.70 -14.63 -9.65
CA PHE A 417 18.98 -15.81 -10.11
C PHE A 417 18.68 -15.67 -11.62
N PRO A 418 19.57 -16.15 -12.51
CA PRO A 418 19.43 -15.94 -13.96
C PRO A 418 18.15 -16.52 -14.56
N SER A 419 17.60 -17.54 -13.92
CA SER A 419 16.34 -18.21 -14.32
C SER A 419 15.13 -17.68 -13.55
N GLY A 420 15.31 -16.62 -12.75
CA GLY A 420 14.30 -16.11 -11.83
C GLY A 420 14.07 -17.00 -10.60
N THR A 421 13.06 -16.64 -9.83
CA THR A 421 12.56 -17.38 -8.66
C THR A 421 11.13 -17.82 -8.96
N PRO A 422 10.95 -19.01 -9.56
CA PRO A 422 9.67 -19.44 -10.12
C PRO A 422 8.62 -19.70 -9.03
N ASP A 423 7.38 -19.28 -9.31
CA ASP A 423 6.18 -19.54 -8.51
C ASP A 423 5.56 -20.92 -8.81
N ALA A 424 6.07 -21.62 -9.82
CA ALA A 424 5.69 -22.97 -10.22
C ALA A 424 6.91 -23.92 -10.19
N LEU A 425 6.82 -24.99 -9.39
CA LEU A 425 7.82 -26.04 -9.31
C LEU A 425 7.24 -27.33 -9.88
N SER A 426 7.87 -27.88 -10.93
CA SER A 426 7.34 -29.07 -11.60
C SER A 426 7.65 -30.32 -10.80
N PRO A 427 6.64 -31.09 -10.35
CA PRO A 427 6.86 -32.36 -9.66
C PRO A 427 7.33 -33.48 -10.61
N THR A 428 7.18 -33.30 -11.93
CA THR A 428 7.44 -34.34 -12.93
C THR A 428 8.79 -34.17 -13.62
N VAL A 429 8.99 -33.05 -14.34
CA VAL A 429 10.24 -32.81 -15.08
C VAL A 429 11.31 -32.11 -14.23
N GLY A 430 10.93 -31.64 -13.04
CA GLY A 430 11.74 -30.80 -12.18
C GLY A 430 11.90 -29.38 -12.73
N THR A 431 12.08 -28.43 -11.82
CA THR A 431 12.38 -27.04 -12.16
C THR A 431 13.87 -26.76 -11.92
N GLU A 432 14.56 -26.23 -12.93
CA GLU A 432 15.96 -25.82 -12.78
C GLU A 432 16.02 -24.45 -12.06
N LEU A 433 16.63 -24.43 -10.87
CA LEU A 433 16.95 -23.20 -10.14
C LEU A 433 18.45 -22.95 -10.21
N VAL A 434 18.84 -21.72 -10.56
CA VAL A 434 20.23 -21.30 -10.75
C VAL A 434 20.52 -20.09 -9.88
N MET A 435 21.57 -20.19 -9.08
CA MET A 435 22.08 -19.16 -8.18
C MET A 435 23.50 -18.78 -8.59
N ASP A 436 23.68 -17.58 -9.12
CA ASP A 436 24.98 -16.99 -9.43
C ASP A 436 25.44 -16.12 -8.25
N VAL A 437 26.63 -16.41 -7.72
CA VAL A 437 27.22 -15.69 -6.58
C VAL A 437 28.39 -14.84 -7.07
N THR A 438 28.35 -13.54 -6.78
CA THR A 438 29.42 -12.59 -7.05
C THR A 438 30.08 -12.20 -5.73
N PRO A 439 31.38 -12.46 -5.54
CA PRO A 439 32.09 -11.98 -4.34
C PRO A 439 32.04 -10.44 -4.27
N LEU A 440 31.61 -9.88 -3.14
CA LEU A 440 31.69 -8.44 -2.87
C LEU A 440 32.85 -8.16 -1.91
N GLU A 441 32.74 -8.65 -0.68
CA GLU A 441 33.76 -8.49 0.37
C GLU A 441 34.44 -9.83 0.73
N ILE A 442 33.68 -10.93 0.69
CA ILE A 442 34.15 -12.27 1.06
C ILE A 442 34.01 -13.20 -0.15
N THR A 443 34.92 -14.19 -0.25
CA THR A 443 34.86 -15.20 -1.30
C THR A 443 33.89 -16.32 -0.91
N PRO A 444 32.95 -16.73 -1.78
CA PRO A 444 32.11 -17.90 -1.55
C PRO A 444 32.97 -19.16 -1.37
N ALA A 445 32.58 -20.03 -0.44
CA ALA A 445 33.18 -21.34 -0.30
C ALA A 445 32.73 -22.22 -1.48
N PRO A 446 33.67 -22.90 -2.17
CA PRO A 446 33.31 -23.80 -3.27
C PRO A 446 32.34 -24.91 -2.82
N ASN A 447 31.40 -25.25 -3.68
CA ASN A 447 30.40 -26.32 -3.52
C ASN A 447 29.55 -26.18 -2.25
N SER A 448 29.22 -24.96 -1.85
CA SER A 448 28.47 -24.69 -0.61
C SER A 448 27.02 -24.19 -0.82
N GLY A 449 26.59 -24.01 -2.07
CA GLY A 449 25.25 -23.54 -2.39
C GLY A 449 24.18 -24.54 -1.96
N LYS A 450 23.11 -24.05 -1.31
CA LYS A 450 21.99 -24.86 -0.83
C LYS A 450 20.65 -24.19 -1.16
N MET A 451 19.66 -25.01 -1.45
CA MET A 451 18.25 -24.65 -1.47
C MET A 451 17.58 -25.19 -0.21
N HIS A 452 16.72 -24.40 0.41
CA HIS A 452 15.95 -24.74 1.61
C HIS A 452 14.47 -24.64 1.26
N VAL A 453 13.70 -25.68 1.53
CA VAL A 453 12.26 -25.74 1.23
C VAL A 453 11.50 -25.87 2.54
N THR A 454 10.67 -24.88 2.83
CA THR A 454 9.78 -24.84 3.99
C THR A 454 8.42 -25.39 3.59
N ARG A 455 8.01 -26.48 4.23
CA ARG A 455 6.72 -27.15 4.02
C ARG A 455 5.62 -26.51 4.87
N SER A 456 4.37 -26.88 4.59
CA SER A 456 3.18 -26.36 5.30
C SER A 456 3.16 -26.60 6.82
N ASP A 457 3.92 -27.58 7.32
CA ASP A 457 4.10 -27.86 8.76
C ASP A 457 5.28 -27.11 9.40
N ASN A 458 5.89 -26.17 8.65
CA ASN A 458 7.11 -25.42 8.97
C ASN A 458 8.38 -26.28 9.09
N THR A 459 8.38 -27.51 8.59
CA THR A 459 9.63 -28.26 8.42
C THR A 459 10.46 -27.66 7.29
N VAL A 460 11.77 -27.56 7.49
CA VAL A 460 12.72 -27.03 6.50
C VAL A 460 13.62 -28.16 6.02
N GLU A 461 13.50 -28.50 4.75
CA GLU A 461 14.32 -29.50 4.07
C GLU A 461 15.43 -28.81 3.27
N VAL A 462 16.61 -29.43 3.22
CA VAL A 462 17.82 -28.78 2.67
C VAL A 462 18.41 -29.63 1.56
N PHE A 463 18.58 -29.03 0.39
CA PHE A 463 19.07 -29.66 -0.83
C PHE A 463 20.37 -29.00 -1.29
N ASP A 464 21.36 -29.83 -1.65
CA ASP A 464 22.65 -29.35 -2.16
C ASP A 464 22.54 -28.92 -3.62
N MET A 465 23.09 -27.75 -3.96
CA MET A 465 23.19 -27.27 -5.33
C MET A 465 24.57 -27.60 -5.92
N VAL A 466 24.60 -28.03 -7.17
CA VAL A 466 25.83 -28.37 -7.89
C VAL A 466 26.52 -27.09 -8.38
N GLU A 467 27.80 -26.91 -8.04
CA GLU A 467 28.59 -25.80 -8.55
C GLU A 467 29.21 -26.11 -9.92
N SER A 468 28.77 -25.40 -10.97
CA SER A 468 29.40 -25.46 -12.30
C SER A 468 28.92 -24.31 -13.21
N PRO A 469 29.79 -23.40 -13.70
CA PRO A 469 31.20 -23.17 -13.33
C PRO A 469 31.34 -22.55 -11.91
N GLU A 470 32.55 -22.13 -11.53
CA GLU A 470 32.83 -21.48 -10.24
C GLU A 470 31.83 -20.34 -9.94
N ASN A 471 31.31 -20.34 -8.71
CA ASN A 471 30.27 -19.47 -8.18
C ASN A 471 28.90 -19.52 -8.89
N ARG A 472 28.64 -20.48 -9.77
CA ARG A 472 27.30 -20.78 -10.28
C ARG A 472 26.82 -22.09 -9.69
N HIS A 473 25.75 -22.03 -8.93
CA HIS A 473 25.14 -23.19 -8.28
C HIS A 473 23.78 -23.48 -8.94
N SER A 474 23.50 -24.75 -9.26
CA SER A 474 22.20 -25.13 -9.80
C SER A 474 21.65 -26.42 -9.19
N ILE A 475 20.33 -26.53 -9.19
CA ILE A 475 19.58 -27.73 -8.81
C ILE A 475 18.40 -27.90 -9.76
N VAL A 476 18.07 -29.14 -10.10
CA VAL A 476 16.79 -29.49 -10.72
C VAL A 476 15.92 -30.04 -9.60
N PHE A 477 14.95 -29.24 -9.14
CA PHE A 477 14.11 -29.56 -7.99
C PHE A 477 12.76 -30.13 -8.45
N SER A 478 12.44 -31.34 -8.01
CA SER A 478 11.18 -32.03 -8.30
C SER A 478 10.51 -32.64 -7.06
N ASP A 479 11.06 -32.40 -5.87
CA ASP A 479 10.56 -32.95 -4.60
C ASP A 479 9.40 -32.11 -4.05
N ILE A 480 8.31 -32.06 -4.79
CA ILE A 480 7.09 -31.33 -4.44
C ILE A 480 5.89 -32.13 -4.92
N GLU A 481 4.78 -32.13 -4.19
CA GLU A 481 3.55 -32.79 -4.63
C GLU A 481 2.72 -31.86 -5.53
N CYS A 482 1.84 -32.44 -6.34
CA CYS A 482 0.93 -31.64 -7.15
C CYS A 482 0.03 -30.74 -6.29
N PHE A 483 0.03 -29.46 -6.64
CA PHE A 483 -0.66 -28.38 -5.94
C PHE A 483 -0.19 -28.12 -4.49
N GLU A 484 0.91 -28.74 -4.05
CA GLU A 484 1.53 -28.42 -2.78
C GLU A 484 2.06 -26.98 -2.81
N GLU A 485 1.73 -26.20 -1.79
CA GLU A 485 2.29 -24.88 -1.59
C GLU A 485 3.46 -24.95 -0.62
N VAL A 486 4.61 -24.43 -1.05
CA VAL A 486 5.84 -24.36 -0.28
C VAL A 486 6.37 -22.93 -0.31
N THR A 487 7.19 -22.60 0.67
CA THR A 487 8.11 -21.46 0.53
C THR A 487 9.53 -21.97 0.48
N TYR A 488 10.44 -21.26 -0.17
CA TYR A 488 11.83 -21.68 -0.30
C TYR A 488 12.80 -20.50 -0.29
N PHE A 489 14.05 -20.79 0.07
CA PHE A 489 15.14 -19.84 0.18
C PHE A 489 16.48 -20.52 -0.10
N PHE A 490 17.57 -19.77 -0.18
CA PHE A 490 18.90 -20.26 -0.53
C PHE A 490 19.93 -19.91 0.52
N SER A 491 21.07 -20.59 0.51
CA SER A 491 22.25 -20.16 1.26
C SER A 491 23.56 -20.50 0.57
N ILE A 492 24.61 -19.76 0.89
CA ILE A 492 25.99 -20.02 0.48
C ILE A 492 26.91 -19.91 1.70
N ASP A 493 27.86 -20.84 1.86
CA ASP A 493 28.92 -20.67 2.86
C ASP A 493 30.03 -19.77 2.29
N THR A 494 30.74 -19.04 3.13
CA THR A 494 31.87 -18.21 2.74
C THR A 494 33.19 -18.86 3.12
N SER A 495 34.30 -18.41 2.52
CA SER A 495 35.65 -18.91 2.82
C SER A 495 36.06 -18.74 4.28
N ASP A 496 35.41 -17.82 4.99
CA ASP A 496 35.71 -17.46 6.38
C ASP A 496 34.88 -18.30 7.38
N GLY A 497 33.96 -19.12 6.88
CA GLY A 497 33.15 -20.07 7.66
C GLY A 497 31.76 -19.56 8.02
N ASP A 498 31.39 -18.36 7.56
CA ASP A 498 30.05 -17.80 7.74
C ASP A 498 29.08 -18.36 6.68
N ARG A 499 27.78 -18.29 6.96
CA ARG A 499 26.72 -18.66 6.01
C ARG A 499 25.87 -17.43 5.73
N VAL A 500 25.59 -17.19 4.45
CA VAL A 500 24.71 -16.12 4.01
C VAL A 500 23.44 -16.74 3.43
N TYR A 501 22.27 -16.21 3.82
CA TYR A 501 20.96 -16.69 3.39
C TYR A 501 20.30 -15.72 2.41
N TRP A 502 19.44 -16.25 1.54
CA TRP A 502 18.71 -15.48 0.53
C TRP A 502 17.27 -15.91 0.38
N PRO A 503 16.29 -14.99 0.28
CA PRO A 503 16.46 -13.54 0.20
C PRO A 503 16.92 -12.90 1.53
N GLY A 504 17.43 -11.68 1.47
CA GLY A 504 17.94 -10.91 2.62
C GLY A 504 19.46 -10.71 2.64
N GLY A 505 20.27 -11.69 2.24
CA GLY A 505 21.74 -11.56 2.24
C GLY A 505 22.37 -11.49 3.63
N GLY A 506 21.62 -11.86 4.68
CA GLY A 506 22.05 -11.85 6.08
C GLY A 506 22.62 -13.19 6.56
N ASP A 507 23.06 -13.23 7.82
CA ASP A 507 23.60 -14.42 8.50
C ASP A 507 22.51 -15.27 9.22
N THR A 508 21.25 -14.89 9.05
CA THR A 508 20.06 -15.57 9.59
C THR A 508 19.13 -15.99 8.47
N SER A 509 18.37 -17.07 8.70
CA SER A 509 17.36 -17.53 7.74
C SER A 509 16.25 -16.49 7.57
N PRO A 510 15.76 -16.23 6.34
CA PRO A 510 14.64 -15.32 6.12
C PRO A 510 13.37 -15.81 6.84
N GLU A 511 12.61 -14.85 7.39
CA GLU A 511 11.28 -15.13 7.95
C GLU A 511 10.32 -15.60 6.86
N LEU A 512 9.24 -16.29 7.26
CA LEU A 512 8.35 -17.00 6.34
C LEU A 512 7.76 -16.08 5.25
N ASP A 513 7.37 -14.86 5.63
CA ASP A 513 6.75 -13.86 4.75
C ASP A 513 7.72 -13.30 3.70
N TYR A 514 9.03 -13.49 3.90
CA TYR A 514 10.07 -13.03 2.99
C TYR A 514 10.62 -14.15 2.11
N GLN A 515 10.20 -15.41 2.30
CA GLN A 515 10.65 -16.51 1.45
C GLN A 515 9.94 -16.50 0.09
N TYR A 516 10.55 -17.11 -0.92
CA TYR A 516 9.90 -17.26 -2.22
C TYR A 516 8.75 -18.27 -2.11
N ALA A 517 7.55 -17.90 -2.53
CA ALA A 517 6.42 -18.82 -2.58
C ALA A 517 6.41 -19.58 -3.91
N ALA A 518 6.14 -20.87 -3.86
CA ALA A 518 5.92 -21.68 -5.04
C ALA A 518 4.85 -22.74 -4.81
N LYS A 519 4.26 -23.19 -5.92
CA LYS A 519 3.30 -24.28 -5.93
C LYS A 519 3.75 -25.40 -6.87
N GLY A 520 3.49 -26.64 -6.49
CA GLY A 520 3.72 -27.82 -7.31
C GLY A 520 2.83 -27.79 -8.55
N LEU A 521 3.37 -27.44 -9.72
CA LEU A 521 2.62 -27.24 -10.97
C LEU A 521 3.45 -27.70 -12.16
N THR A 522 2.83 -28.43 -13.09
CA THR A 522 3.49 -28.79 -14.35
C THR A 522 3.40 -27.66 -15.37
N GLU A 523 2.30 -26.91 -15.35
CA GLU A 523 2.05 -25.82 -16.30
C GLU A 523 1.03 -24.82 -15.74
N VAL A 524 1.19 -23.53 -16.06
CA VAL A 524 0.17 -22.51 -15.84
C VAL A 524 -0.31 -22.03 -17.22
N GLN A 525 -1.62 -22.10 -17.46
CA GLN A 525 -2.24 -21.68 -18.71
C GLN A 525 -3.22 -20.53 -18.48
N ILE A 526 -3.36 -19.67 -19.50
CA ILE A 526 -4.42 -18.67 -19.59
C ILE A 526 -5.31 -19.05 -20.77
N PRO A 527 -6.20 -20.06 -20.62
CA PRO A 527 -6.98 -20.60 -21.72
C PRO A 527 -8.01 -19.63 -22.31
N PHE A 528 -8.37 -18.58 -21.58
CA PHE A 528 -9.23 -17.50 -22.05
C PHE A 528 -8.73 -16.16 -21.49
N ASN A 529 -8.67 -15.12 -22.31
CA ASN A 529 -8.34 -13.76 -21.91
C ASN A 529 -9.05 -12.75 -22.80
N ASP A 530 -9.79 -11.82 -22.20
CA ASP A 530 -10.46 -10.73 -22.89
C ASP A 530 -10.36 -9.44 -22.08
N ASP A 531 -9.57 -8.50 -22.63
CA ASP A 531 -9.38 -7.13 -22.18
C ASP A 531 -10.36 -6.15 -22.83
N PHE A 532 -11.32 -6.65 -23.62
CA PHE A 532 -12.34 -5.89 -24.34
C PHE A 532 -11.86 -4.89 -25.40
N GLU A 533 -10.56 -4.82 -25.67
CA GLU A 533 -9.99 -4.02 -26.76
C GLU A 533 -10.42 -4.52 -28.15
N SER A 534 -10.90 -5.76 -28.22
CA SER A 534 -11.47 -6.36 -29.43
C SER A 534 -12.77 -7.10 -29.15
N ASP A 535 -13.61 -7.24 -30.18
CA ASP A 535 -14.85 -8.00 -30.06
C ASP A 535 -14.57 -9.50 -30.11
N GLN A 536 -14.59 -10.17 -28.95
CA GLN A 536 -14.46 -11.63 -28.86
C GLN A 536 -15.79 -12.38 -28.82
N GLY A 537 -16.91 -11.71 -29.11
CA GLY A 537 -18.22 -12.36 -29.26
C GLY A 537 -19.06 -12.42 -27.98
N TRP A 538 -18.86 -11.49 -27.06
CA TRP A 538 -19.78 -11.24 -25.95
C TRP A 538 -21.16 -10.82 -26.48
N THR A 539 -22.21 -11.25 -25.79
CA THR A 539 -23.59 -11.00 -26.21
C THR A 539 -24.34 -10.23 -25.14
N VAL A 540 -25.07 -9.20 -25.57
CA VAL A 540 -25.89 -8.36 -24.71
C VAL A 540 -27.36 -8.75 -24.89
N SER A 541 -28.06 -8.93 -23.77
CA SER A 541 -29.50 -9.20 -23.71
C SER A 541 -30.10 -8.52 -22.48
N GLY A 542 -31.40 -8.67 -22.25
CA GLY A 542 -32.11 -7.96 -21.18
C GLY A 542 -33.37 -7.28 -21.68
N ASP A 543 -34.12 -6.70 -20.75
CA ASP A 543 -35.36 -5.97 -21.01
C ASP A 543 -35.32 -4.53 -20.50
N ALA A 544 -34.16 -4.06 -20.02
CA ALA A 544 -33.95 -2.67 -19.66
C ALA A 544 -34.28 -1.74 -20.84
N SER A 545 -34.97 -0.65 -20.52
CA SER A 545 -35.44 0.33 -21.49
C SER A 545 -34.39 1.39 -21.83
N ALA A 546 -33.37 1.54 -20.97
CA ALA A 546 -32.09 2.23 -21.19
C ALA A 546 -30.98 1.51 -20.39
N GLY A 547 -29.71 1.91 -20.56
CA GLY A 547 -28.60 1.33 -19.78
C GLY A 547 -28.12 -0.03 -20.26
N MET A 548 -28.46 -0.44 -21.49
CA MET A 548 -28.02 -1.73 -22.02
C MET A 548 -26.48 -1.77 -22.13
N TRP A 549 -25.89 -2.94 -21.85
CA TRP A 549 -24.44 -3.12 -21.92
C TRP A 549 -23.91 -2.73 -23.29
N LEU A 550 -22.79 -2.04 -23.29
CA LEU A 550 -22.12 -1.55 -24.48
C LEU A 550 -20.62 -1.62 -24.30
N ARG A 551 -19.92 -2.17 -25.30
CA ARG A 551 -18.46 -2.11 -25.37
C ARG A 551 -18.06 -0.74 -25.87
N SER A 552 -17.59 0.13 -24.98
CA SER A 552 -17.27 1.52 -25.31
C SER A 552 -16.13 2.04 -24.44
N SER A 553 -15.58 3.18 -24.84
CA SER A 553 -14.69 3.96 -23.98
C SER A 553 -15.50 4.65 -22.88
N THR A 554 -14.90 4.87 -21.72
CA THR A 554 -15.58 5.59 -20.63
C THR A 554 -16.04 6.99 -21.02
N VAL A 555 -17.19 7.40 -20.49
CA VAL A 555 -17.73 8.74 -20.70
C VAL A 555 -17.33 9.65 -19.55
N ASN A 556 -16.54 10.67 -19.88
CA ASN A 556 -16.05 11.65 -18.91
C ASN A 556 -17.05 12.78 -18.65
N GLY A 557 -17.10 13.28 -17.41
CA GLY A 557 -17.90 14.45 -17.04
C GLY A 557 -19.37 14.15 -16.70
N CYS A 558 -19.68 12.88 -16.45
CA CYS A 558 -20.98 12.42 -16.00
C CYS A 558 -21.10 12.54 -14.47
N THR A 559 -22.34 12.57 -13.96
CA THR A 559 -22.64 12.97 -12.56
C THR A 559 -23.20 11.81 -11.72
N TYR A 560 -23.29 10.61 -12.30
CA TYR A 560 -24.18 9.56 -11.83
C TYR A 560 -23.44 8.22 -11.81
N GLY A 561 -22.41 8.06 -10.97
CA GLY A 561 -21.83 6.74 -10.62
C GLY A 561 -21.03 5.96 -11.67
N ASN A 562 -20.93 6.42 -12.92
CA ASN A 562 -20.25 5.65 -13.97
C ASN A 562 -18.70 5.69 -13.85
N PRO A 563 -17.99 4.68 -14.42
CA PRO A 563 -16.53 4.70 -14.48
C PRO A 563 -16.02 5.87 -15.32
N ASN A 564 -14.98 6.56 -14.83
CA ASN A 564 -14.31 7.65 -15.55
C ASN A 564 -13.10 7.17 -16.39
N ALA A 565 -12.58 5.98 -16.09
CA ALA A 565 -11.56 5.25 -16.83
C ALA A 565 -11.88 3.75 -16.81
N THR A 566 -11.33 2.99 -17.76
CA THR A 566 -11.33 1.53 -17.70
C THR A 566 -10.45 1.05 -16.54
N ALA A 567 -10.56 -0.21 -16.14
CA ALA A 567 -9.94 -0.70 -14.91
C ALA A 567 -8.40 -0.69 -14.97
N ASP A 568 -7.86 -1.02 -16.14
CA ASP A 568 -6.43 -1.15 -16.40
C ASP A 568 -5.85 0.05 -17.19
N GLY A 569 -6.68 1.06 -17.48
CA GLY A 569 -6.32 2.22 -18.30
C GLY A 569 -6.28 1.97 -19.81
N SER A 570 -6.83 0.83 -20.28
CA SER A 570 -7.12 0.53 -21.69
C SER A 570 -8.14 1.48 -22.35
N GLN A 571 -8.52 1.22 -23.61
CA GLN A 571 -9.43 2.12 -24.33
C GLN A 571 -10.90 1.77 -24.14
N THR A 572 -11.22 0.51 -23.90
CA THR A 572 -12.60 0.02 -23.92
C THR A 572 -12.87 -1.00 -22.84
N ALA A 573 -14.05 -0.90 -22.24
CA ALA A 573 -14.61 -1.88 -21.33
C ALA A 573 -16.08 -2.12 -21.72
N PHE A 574 -16.75 -3.08 -21.09
CA PHE A 574 -18.21 -3.11 -21.12
C PHE A 574 -18.76 -2.19 -20.03
N LEU A 575 -19.67 -1.30 -20.42
CA LEU A 575 -20.33 -0.34 -19.54
C LEU A 575 -21.85 -0.45 -19.79
N THR A 576 -22.68 -0.21 -18.79
CA THR A 576 -24.10 0.17 -19.04
C THR A 576 -24.07 1.41 -19.94
N ASP A 577 -24.77 1.48 -21.10
CA ASP A 577 -24.88 2.60 -22.12
C ASP A 577 -23.67 3.58 -22.39
N ASP A 578 -23.77 4.48 -23.38
CA ASP A 578 -22.79 5.56 -23.62
C ASP A 578 -23.42 6.91 -24.05
N SER A 579 -24.73 7.03 -24.05
CA SER A 579 -25.42 8.21 -24.58
C SER A 579 -25.51 9.37 -23.57
N ALA A 580 -24.61 10.35 -23.72
CA ALA A 580 -24.70 11.69 -23.09
C ALA A 580 -24.92 11.71 -21.56
N CYS A 581 -24.22 10.84 -20.83
CA CYS A 581 -24.27 10.73 -19.37
C CYS A 581 -25.61 10.27 -18.77
N ASN A 582 -26.45 9.60 -19.56
CA ASN A 582 -27.56 8.80 -19.03
C ASN A 582 -27.25 7.33 -19.29
N ILE A 583 -26.50 6.77 -18.34
CA ILE A 583 -25.84 5.47 -18.44
C ILE A 583 -26.62 4.42 -17.61
N ASP A 584 -27.46 4.93 -16.72
CA ASP A 584 -28.52 4.30 -15.93
C ASP A 584 -29.28 3.18 -16.64
N VAL A 585 -29.26 2.02 -16.00
CA VAL A 585 -30.18 0.92 -16.30
C VAL A 585 -31.58 1.35 -15.89
N ASP A 586 -32.55 1.32 -16.82
CA ASP A 586 -33.91 1.81 -16.55
C ASP A 586 -34.97 0.72 -16.75
N GLY A 587 -35.73 0.42 -15.70
CA GLY A 587 -37.01 -0.29 -15.81
C GLY A 587 -36.90 -1.74 -16.31
N GLY A 588 -35.80 -2.41 -15.96
CA GLY A 588 -35.50 -3.77 -16.35
C GLY A 588 -34.06 -4.14 -16.00
N GLN A 589 -33.53 -5.15 -16.68
CA GLN A 589 -32.15 -5.60 -16.49
C GLN A 589 -31.37 -5.62 -17.79
N THR A 590 -30.06 -5.44 -17.69
CA THR A 590 -29.10 -5.63 -18.77
C THR A 590 -28.13 -6.77 -18.43
N ILE A 591 -27.97 -7.71 -19.36
CA ILE A 591 -27.23 -8.95 -19.17
C ILE A 591 -26.13 -9.06 -20.22
N LEU A 592 -24.88 -9.09 -19.77
CA LEU A 592 -23.70 -9.34 -20.60
C LEU A 592 -23.31 -10.81 -20.44
N THR A 593 -23.33 -11.59 -21.52
CA THR A 593 -22.99 -13.02 -21.51
C THR A 593 -21.74 -13.30 -22.35
N SER A 594 -20.80 -14.05 -21.78
CA SER A 594 -19.52 -14.37 -22.40
C SER A 594 -19.65 -15.28 -23.63
N PRO A 595 -18.62 -15.31 -24.51
CA PRO A 595 -18.35 -16.48 -25.35
C PRO A 595 -17.95 -17.70 -24.49
N PRO A 596 -17.81 -18.91 -25.07
CA PRO A 596 -17.27 -20.05 -24.33
C PRO A 596 -15.86 -19.80 -23.83
N MET A 597 -15.65 -20.02 -22.54
CA MET A 597 -14.34 -19.97 -21.90
C MET A 597 -13.93 -21.38 -21.53
N ASP A 598 -12.68 -21.75 -21.82
CA ASP A 598 -12.16 -23.05 -21.43
C ASP A 598 -11.69 -22.98 -19.97
N ALA A 599 -12.47 -23.61 -19.10
CA ALA A 599 -12.18 -23.81 -17.68
C ALA A 599 -12.25 -25.31 -17.34
N SER A 600 -11.75 -26.15 -18.25
CA SER A 600 -11.80 -27.61 -18.13
C SER A 600 -10.88 -28.16 -17.04
N SER A 601 -9.83 -27.43 -16.66
CA SER A 601 -8.94 -27.78 -15.56
C SER A 601 -9.65 -27.65 -14.21
N LEU A 602 -9.44 -28.60 -13.30
CA LEU A 602 -10.10 -28.62 -11.99
C LEU A 602 -9.79 -27.37 -11.14
N GLU A 603 -8.56 -26.84 -11.27
CA GLU A 603 -8.12 -25.61 -10.59
C GLU A 603 -8.26 -24.35 -11.46
N SER A 604 -9.16 -24.35 -12.45
CA SER A 604 -9.47 -23.13 -13.19
C SER A 604 -10.11 -22.06 -12.29
N ARG A 605 -9.54 -20.86 -12.35
CA ARG A 605 -10.04 -19.65 -11.69
C ARG A 605 -10.49 -18.64 -12.73
N LEU A 606 -11.69 -18.11 -12.55
CA LEU A 606 -12.21 -16.98 -13.29
C LEU A 606 -11.79 -15.69 -12.59
N HIS A 607 -11.08 -14.85 -13.33
CA HIS A 607 -10.71 -13.50 -12.95
C HIS A 607 -11.55 -12.51 -13.76
N TYR A 608 -12.02 -11.45 -13.11
CA TYR A 608 -12.65 -10.30 -13.76
C TYR A 608 -12.52 -9.08 -12.87
N THR A 609 -12.61 -7.90 -13.49
CA THR A 609 -12.68 -6.62 -12.80
C THR A 609 -14.05 -6.02 -13.03
N ARG A 610 -14.74 -5.61 -11.97
CA ARG A 610 -16.10 -5.07 -12.05
C ARG A 610 -16.23 -3.72 -11.39
N TRP A 611 -17.17 -2.93 -11.89
CA TRP A 611 -17.67 -1.71 -11.29
C TRP A 611 -19.16 -1.89 -11.05
N TYR A 612 -19.66 -1.48 -9.89
CA TYR A 612 -21.07 -1.40 -9.63
C TYR A 612 -21.39 -0.20 -8.74
N ASP A 613 -22.30 0.64 -9.20
CA ASP A 613 -22.84 1.75 -8.44
C ASP A 613 -24.37 1.68 -8.47
N CYS A 614 -24.98 1.69 -7.29
CA CYS A 614 -26.43 1.82 -7.13
C CYS A 614 -26.84 2.84 -6.06
N ILE A 615 -25.91 3.69 -5.60
CA ILE A 615 -26.15 4.58 -4.46
C ILE A 615 -26.73 5.94 -4.85
N PHE A 616 -26.96 6.16 -6.15
CA PHE A 616 -27.60 7.36 -6.67
C PHE A 616 -29.10 7.15 -6.91
N GLY A 617 -29.80 8.26 -7.16
CA GLY A 617 -31.21 8.26 -7.53
C GLY A 617 -32.20 8.43 -6.37
N PRO A 618 -33.51 8.49 -6.67
CA PRO A 618 -34.58 8.71 -5.69
C PRO A 618 -34.67 7.67 -4.57
N VAL A 619 -34.32 6.41 -4.87
CA VAL A 619 -34.27 5.30 -3.90
C VAL A 619 -32.94 4.59 -4.07
N ALA A 620 -31.86 5.23 -3.61
CA ALA A 620 -30.52 4.67 -3.60
C ALA A 620 -30.47 3.29 -2.94
N GLY A 621 -29.78 2.35 -3.60
CA GLY A 621 -29.46 1.03 -3.06
C GLY A 621 -30.59 -0.02 -3.11
N ASP A 622 -31.63 0.18 -3.92
CA ASP A 622 -32.74 -0.80 -3.99
C ASP A 622 -32.43 -2.00 -4.90
N ASP A 623 -31.36 -1.93 -5.68
CA ASP A 623 -31.07 -2.84 -6.78
C ASP A 623 -29.81 -3.70 -6.55
N THR A 624 -29.60 -4.67 -7.46
CA THR A 624 -28.51 -5.65 -7.33
C THR A 624 -27.73 -5.87 -8.62
N PHE A 625 -26.45 -6.19 -8.46
CA PHE A 625 -25.59 -6.73 -9.50
C PHE A 625 -25.28 -8.19 -9.24
N VAL A 626 -25.44 -9.03 -10.26
CA VAL A 626 -25.34 -10.48 -10.11
C VAL A 626 -24.39 -11.07 -11.14
N VAL A 627 -23.46 -11.90 -10.67
CA VAL A 627 -22.57 -12.71 -11.52
C VAL A 627 -22.99 -14.15 -11.42
N GLU A 628 -23.24 -14.78 -12.57
CA GLU A 628 -23.66 -16.17 -12.65
C GLU A 628 -22.75 -16.97 -13.57
N LEU A 629 -22.50 -18.23 -13.20
CA LEU A 629 -21.72 -19.19 -13.95
C LEU A 629 -22.61 -20.30 -14.51
N SER A 630 -22.25 -20.79 -15.70
CA SER A 630 -22.93 -21.89 -16.37
C SER A 630 -21.91 -22.86 -16.96
N SER A 631 -21.99 -24.13 -16.56
CA SER A 631 -21.15 -25.21 -17.07
C SER A 631 -21.73 -25.97 -18.26
N ASP A 632 -22.96 -25.62 -18.68
CA ASP A 632 -23.69 -26.26 -19.78
C ASP A 632 -23.93 -25.30 -20.97
N ASN A 633 -22.98 -24.39 -21.19
CA ASN A 633 -22.96 -23.45 -22.30
C ASN A 633 -24.21 -22.52 -22.31
N GLY A 634 -24.66 -22.11 -21.12
CA GLY A 634 -25.72 -21.12 -20.90
C GLY A 634 -27.13 -21.69 -20.74
N ALA A 635 -27.31 -23.01 -20.56
CA ALA A 635 -28.63 -23.61 -20.40
C ALA A 635 -29.14 -23.54 -18.94
N THR A 636 -28.26 -23.65 -17.96
CA THR A 636 -28.52 -23.43 -16.52
C THR A 636 -27.46 -22.53 -15.90
N TRP A 637 -27.83 -21.78 -14.86
CA TRP A 637 -27.00 -20.72 -14.26
C TRP A 637 -27.00 -20.84 -12.74
N THR A 638 -25.84 -20.60 -12.12
CA THR A 638 -25.63 -20.59 -10.67
C THR A 638 -25.04 -19.24 -10.28
N VAL A 639 -25.61 -18.60 -9.25
CA VAL A 639 -25.09 -17.33 -8.71
C VAL A 639 -23.75 -17.58 -8.04
N ALA A 640 -22.73 -16.86 -8.47
CA ALA A 640 -21.39 -16.90 -7.90
C ALA A 640 -21.06 -15.66 -7.07
N GLU A 641 -21.69 -14.53 -7.41
CA GLU A 641 -21.57 -13.27 -6.69
C GLU A 641 -22.89 -12.49 -6.81
N GLU A 642 -23.31 -11.84 -5.72
CA GLU A 642 -24.46 -10.94 -5.65
C GLU A 642 -24.07 -9.72 -4.81
N ILE A 643 -24.27 -8.52 -5.35
CA ILE A 643 -23.89 -7.25 -4.75
C ILE A 643 -25.17 -6.45 -4.59
N ASP A 644 -25.46 -6.05 -3.36
CA ASP A 644 -26.56 -5.18 -2.99
C ASP A 644 -26.03 -3.94 -2.26
N SER A 645 -26.92 -3.04 -1.85
CA SER A 645 -26.55 -1.81 -1.14
C SER A 645 -25.87 -2.00 0.22
N SER A 646 -25.86 -3.21 0.78
CA SER A 646 -25.12 -3.49 2.01
C SER A 646 -23.64 -3.76 1.77
N ASN A 647 -23.27 -4.01 0.51
CA ASN A 647 -21.88 -4.19 0.10
C ASN A 647 -21.23 -2.81 -0.13
N PRO A 648 -20.10 -2.49 0.54
CA PRO A 648 -19.39 -1.23 0.33
C PRO A 648 -18.88 -1.05 -1.11
N GLU A 649 -18.79 -2.13 -1.89
CA GLU A 649 -18.41 -2.14 -3.31
C GLU A 649 -19.58 -1.81 -4.26
N ALA A 650 -20.72 -1.37 -3.72
CA ALA A 650 -21.88 -0.89 -4.48
C ALA A 650 -21.91 0.64 -4.68
N ASP A 651 -20.84 1.35 -4.26
CA ASP A 651 -20.62 2.80 -4.39
C ASP A 651 -19.58 3.13 -5.51
N GLY A 652 -19.54 2.29 -6.54
CA GLY A 652 -18.56 2.37 -7.62
C GLY A 652 -17.15 1.93 -7.22
N GLY A 653 -16.18 2.22 -8.08
CA GLY A 653 -14.80 1.72 -7.98
C GLY A 653 -14.61 0.39 -8.72
N TRP A 654 -13.43 0.22 -9.32
CA TRP A 654 -13.06 -1.04 -9.96
C TRP A 654 -12.55 -2.04 -8.91
N VAL A 655 -13.20 -3.21 -8.85
CA VAL A 655 -12.86 -4.29 -7.91
C VAL A 655 -12.41 -5.53 -8.68
N ASN A 656 -11.24 -6.06 -8.32
CA ASN A 656 -10.72 -7.31 -8.89
C ASN A 656 -11.29 -8.51 -8.12
N THR A 657 -11.91 -9.43 -8.84
CA THR A 657 -12.55 -10.61 -8.27
C THR A 657 -11.94 -11.90 -8.84
N VAL A 658 -11.72 -12.88 -7.96
CA VAL A 658 -11.20 -14.20 -8.34
C VAL A 658 -12.12 -15.29 -7.79
N LEU A 659 -12.70 -16.09 -8.69
CA LEU A 659 -13.60 -17.20 -8.34
C LEU A 659 -13.00 -18.53 -8.80
N ARG A 660 -12.90 -19.51 -7.90
CA ARG A 660 -12.58 -20.88 -8.30
C ARG A 660 -13.83 -21.51 -8.93
N VAL A 661 -13.75 -21.89 -10.22
CA VAL A 661 -14.93 -22.31 -11.00
C VAL A 661 -15.63 -23.51 -10.36
N GLY A 662 -14.84 -24.50 -9.92
CA GLY A 662 -15.33 -25.73 -9.30
C GLY A 662 -16.09 -25.56 -7.98
N ASP A 663 -16.05 -24.37 -7.37
CA ASP A 663 -16.81 -24.09 -6.13
C ASP A 663 -18.29 -23.76 -6.43
N TYR A 664 -18.62 -23.44 -7.69
CA TYR A 664 -19.95 -23.01 -8.11
C TYR A 664 -20.58 -23.92 -9.16
N VAL A 665 -19.79 -24.35 -10.15
CA VAL A 665 -20.24 -25.19 -11.26
C VAL A 665 -19.16 -26.19 -11.67
N GLU A 666 -19.55 -27.28 -12.33
CA GLU A 666 -18.60 -28.24 -12.88
C GLU A 666 -17.65 -27.59 -13.90
N ASN A 667 -16.36 -27.93 -13.84
CA ASN A 667 -15.35 -27.49 -14.80
C ASN A 667 -15.66 -27.98 -16.22
N THR A 668 -15.52 -27.12 -17.22
CA THR A 668 -15.91 -27.40 -18.61
C THR A 668 -15.14 -26.50 -19.58
N ALA A 669 -14.93 -27.00 -20.80
CA ALA A 669 -14.36 -26.19 -21.89
C ALA A 669 -15.36 -25.17 -22.49
N THR A 670 -16.60 -25.16 -22.00
CA THR A 670 -17.70 -24.33 -22.51
C THR A 670 -18.32 -23.44 -21.44
N LEU A 671 -17.55 -23.12 -20.40
CA LEU A 671 -17.99 -22.27 -19.30
C LEU A 671 -18.54 -20.96 -19.87
N ARG A 672 -19.63 -20.48 -19.27
CA ARG A 672 -20.14 -19.12 -19.48
C ARG A 672 -20.17 -18.38 -18.17
N VAL A 673 -19.84 -17.09 -18.24
CA VAL A 673 -20.19 -16.11 -17.21
C VAL A 673 -21.22 -15.17 -17.79
N ARG A 674 -22.14 -14.70 -16.95
CA ARG A 674 -22.96 -13.54 -17.26
C ARG A 674 -22.96 -12.54 -16.11
N PHE A 675 -22.97 -11.27 -16.47
CA PHE A 675 -23.00 -10.13 -15.57
C PHE A 675 -24.33 -9.40 -15.77
N THR A 676 -25.11 -9.27 -14.70
CA THR A 676 -26.45 -8.68 -14.75
C THR A 676 -26.51 -7.47 -13.83
N ALA A 677 -26.72 -6.30 -14.43
CA ALA A 677 -27.10 -5.09 -13.70
C ALA A 677 -28.63 -4.91 -13.82
N GLN A 678 -29.30 -4.67 -12.71
CA GLN A 678 -30.76 -4.59 -12.62
C GLN A 678 -31.16 -3.21 -12.10
N ASP A 679 -32.19 -2.61 -12.67
CA ASP A 679 -32.96 -1.50 -12.09
C ASP A 679 -34.44 -1.91 -12.17
N THR A 680 -34.87 -2.65 -11.15
CA THR A 680 -36.20 -3.25 -11.11
C THR A 680 -36.94 -2.84 -9.84
N GLY A 681 -37.81 -1.85 -9.96
CA GLY A 681 -38.68 -1.48 -8.85
C GLY A 681 -38.76 0.02 -8.66
N ASN A 682 -38.28 0.51 -7.53
CA ASN A 682 -38.17 1.94 -7.32
C ASN A 682 -36.99 2.46 -8.13
N SER A 683 -37.09 3.70 -8.62
CA SER A 683 -36.00 4.32 -9.39
C SER A 683 -34.80 4.56 -8.48
N SER A 684 -33.77 3.72 -8.63
CA SER A 684 -32.39 4.03 -8.27
C SER A 684 -31.68 4.54 -9.54
N ILE A 685 -30.39 4.84 -9.44
CA ILE A 685 -29.53 5.02 -10.62
C ILE A 685 -28.50 3.91 -10.57
N VAL A 686 -28.47 3.06 -11.59
CA VAL A 686 -27.64 1.86 -11.64
C VAL A 686 -26.62 1.97 -12.76
N GLU A 687 -25.35 1.96 -12.36
CA GLU A 687 -24.23 1.92 -13.29
C GLU A 687 -23.35 0.70 -13.04
N ALA A 688 -22.87 0.09 -14.12
CA ALA A 688 -21.95 -1.03 -14.00
C ALA A 688 -20.89 -1.04 -15.11
N GLY A 689 -19.76 -1.66 -14.79
CA GLY A 689 -18.64 -1.85 -15.69
C GLY A 689 -18.04 -3.24 -15.53
N ILE A 690 -17.57 -3.82 -16.63
CA ILE A 690 -16.80 -5.08 -16.62
C ILE A 690 -15.58 -4.91 -17.49
N ASP A 691 -14.44 -5.35 -16.95
CA ASP A 691 -13.13 -5.28 -17.57
C ASP A 691 -12.28 -6.54 -17.24
N SER A 692 -11.22 -6.76 -18.00
CA SER A 692 -10.13 -7.72 -17.72
C SER A 692 -10.60 -9.12 -17.32
N VAL A 693 -11.39 -9.79 -18.19
CA VAL A 693 -11.92 -11.13 -17.91
C VAL A 693 -10.98 -12.21 -18.43
N PHE A 694 -10.46 -13.07 -17.56
CA PHE A 694 -9.62 -14.19 -17.98
C PHE A 694 -9.83 -15.44 -17.13
N ILE A 695 -9.53 -16.60 -17.71
CA ILE A 695 -9.40 -17.86 -16.97
C ILE A 695 -7.91 -18.11 -16.76
N ARG A 696 -7.50 -18.35 -15.52
CA ARG A 696 -6.19 -18.91 -15.18
C ARG A 696 -6.38 -20.37 -14.77
N ALA A 697 -5.69 -21.27 -15.46
CA ALA A 697 -5.71 -22.70 -15.18
C ALA A 697 -4.34 -23.12 -14.63
N GLU A 698 -4.35 -23.58 -13.38
CA GLU A 698 -3.22 -24.29 -12.79
C GLU A 698 -3.32 -25.76 -13.22
N LEU A 699 -2.32 -26.25 -13.93
CA LEU A 699 -2.21 -27.65 -14.31
C LEU A 699 -1.13 -28.29 -13.46
N CYS A 700 -1.49 -29.43 -12.89
CA CYS A 700 -0.53 -30.36 -12.35
C CYS A 700 -0.92 -31.74 -12.86
N GLU A 701 -0.19 -32.21 -13.86
CA GLU A 701 -0.24 -33.60 -14.24
C GLU A 701 0.62 -34.37 -13.24
N ASP A 702 0.01 -35.29 -12.49
CA ASP A 702 0.78 -36.26 -11.71
C ASP A 702 1.75 -36.97 -12.66
N SER A 703 3.01 -37.18 -12.22
CA SER A 703 3.92 -38.07 -12.96
C SER A 703 3.17 -39.38 -13.19
N PRO A 704 3.19 -39.94 -14.42
CA PRO A 704 2.57 -41.22 -14.69
C PRO A 704 2.97 -42.19 -13.59
N PRO A 705 2.01 -42.90 -12.95
CA PRO A 705 2.35 -43.76 -11.83
C PRO A 705 3.50 -44.66 -12.25
N CYS A 706 4.53 -44.71 -11.42
CA CYS A 706 5.70 -45.55 -11.60
C CYS A 706 5.58 -46.74 -10.65
N PRO A 707 4.59 -47.63 -10.83
CA PRO A 707 4.28 -48.65 -9.82
C PRO A 707 5.41 -49.65 -9.60
N ALA A 708 6.39 -49.69 -10.51
CA ALA A 708 7.61 -50.50 -10.40
C ALA A 708 8.72 -49.86 -9.55
N ASP A 709 8.57 -48.60 -9.12
CA ASP A 709 9.42 -47.96 -8.11
C ASP A 709 8.81 -48.26 -6.74
N PHE A 710 9.32 -49.29 -6.08
CA PHE A 710 8.76 -49.81 -4.84
C PHE A 710 9.32 -49.11 -3.60
N ASP A 711 10.45 -48.41 -3.73
CA ASP A 711 11.08 -47.67 -2.64
C ASP A 711 10.91 -46.15 -2.74
N ASN A 712 10.16 -45.69 -3.75
CA ASN A 712 9.85 -44.29 -4.06
C ASN A 712 11.11 -43.44 -4.24
N SER A 713 12.14 -44.00 -4.87
CA SER A 713 13.41 -43.30 -5.13
C SER A 713 13.35 -42.38 -6.35
N GLY A 714 12.27 -42.40 -7.11
CA GLY A 714 12.08 -41.64 -8.36
C GLY A 714 12.71 -42.33 -9.58
N SER A 715 13.16 -43.58 -9.46
CA SER A 715 13.74 -44.37 -10.55
C SER A 715 13.48 -45.85 -10.33
N VAL A 716 13.12 -46.58 -11.39
CA VAL A 716 13.07 -48.05 -11.37
C VAL A 716 14.46 -48.59 -11.62
N ASP A 717 15.12 -49.09 -10.59
CA ASP A 717 16.48 -49.58 -10.68
C ASP A 717 16.72 -50.91 -9.92
N PHE A 718 17.94 -51.12 -9.43
CA PHE A 718 18.33 -52.39 -8.85
C PHE A 718 17.67 -52.66 -7.48
N PRO A 719 17.59 -51.68 -6.56
CA PRO A 719 16.70 -51.70 -5.40
C PRO A 719 15.29 -52.25 -5.67
N ASP A 720 14.59 -51.76 -6.70
CA ASP A 720 13.23 -52.22 -7.01
C ASP A 720 13.19 -53.66 -7.49
N LEU A 721 14.14 -54.03 -8.34
CA LEU A 721 14.31 -55.41 -8.77
C LEU A 721 14.54 -56.34 -7.56
N LEU A 722 15.29 -55.88 -6.56
CA LEU A 722 15.52 -56.64 -5.34
C LEU A 722 14.25 -56.77 -4.51
N SER A 723 13.46 -55.70 -4.38
CA SER A 723 12.15 -55.69 -3.73
C SER A 723 11.21 -56.71 -4.37
N LEU A 724 11.09 -56.71 -5.71
CA LEU A 724 10.29 -57.70 -6.44
C LEU A 724 10.79 -59.13 -6.23
N LEU A 725 12.09 -59.37 -6.39
CA LEU A 725 12.67 -60.71 -6.21
C LEU A 725 12.53 -61.23 -4.77
N SER A 726 12.47 -60.33 -3.78
CA SER A 726 12.28 -60.69 -2.37
C SER A 726 10.86 -61.17 -2.06
N SER A 727 9.88 -60.73 -2.85
CA SER A 727 8.45 -61.05 -2.71
C SER A 727 7.99 -62.18 -3.62
N TRP A 728 8.90 -62.87 -4.31
CA TRP A 728 8.57 -63.88 -5.32
C TRP A 728 7.68 -65.02 -4.80
N GLY A 729 6.54 -65.25 -5.47
CA GLY A 729 5.54 -66.25 -5.10
C GLY A 729 4.19 -65.64 -4.70
N ALA A 730 3.36 -66.41 -3.99
CA ALA A 730 2.01 -65.98 -3.61
C ALA A 730 2.06 -64.75 -2.67
N CYS A 731 1.36 -63.70 -3.06
CA CYS A 731 1.48 -62.38 -2.45
C CYS A 731 0.19 -61.57 -2.66
N ASP A 732 -0.88 -61.95 -1.96
CA ASP A 732 -2.18 -61.25 -2.07
C ASP A 732 -2.07 -59.80 -1.57
N GLY A 733 -2.13 -58.84 -2.49
CA GLY A 733 -2.20 -57.40 -2.21
C GLY A 733 -0.88 -56.73 -1.86
N CYS A 734 0.26 -57.29 -2.25
CA CYS A 734 1.54 -56.58 -2.14
C CYS A 734 1.78 -55.69 -3.36
N ASN A 735 2.50 -54.58 -3.15
CA ASN A 735 2.82 -53.61 -4.19
C ASN A 735 3.68 -54.18 -5.33
N THR A 736 4.39 -55.30 -5.11
CA THR A 736 5.24 -55.96 -6.12
C THR A 736 4.48 -56.88 -7.09
N ASP A 737 3.19 -57.17 -6.86
CA ASP A 737 2.30 -57.89 -7.78
C ASP A 737 1.63 -56.87 -8.72
N LEU A 738 2.36 -56.47 -9.75
CA LEU A 738 2.03 -55.33 -10.61
C LEU A 738 0.85 -55.62 -11.55
N ASN A 739 0.49 -56.88 -11.74
CA ASN A 739 -0.63 -57.30 -12.58
C ASN A 739 -1.86 -57.82 -11.80
N ASP A 740 -1.85 -57.68 -10.47
CA ASP A 740 -2.91 -58.13 -9.54
C ASP A 740 -3.29 -59.61 -9.73
N SER A 741 -2.33 -60.48 -10.05
CA SER A 741 -2.59 -61.90 -10.27
C SER A 741 -2.76 -62.71 -8.97
N GLY A 742 -2.38 -62.13 -7.82
CA GLY A 742 -2.25 -62.77 -6.52
C GLY A 742 -0.88 -63.44 -6.31
N THR A 743 0.05 -63.30 -7.27
CA THR A 743 1.37 -63.94 -7.27
C THR A 743 2.41 -63.05 -7.93
N VAL A 744 3.51 -62.74 -7.23
CA VAL A 744 4.69 -62.10 -7.84
C VAL A 744 5.47 -63.14 -8.63
N ASP A 745 5.48 -63.01 -9.96
CA ASP A 745 6.15 -63.96 -10.84
C ASP A 745 6.89 -63.30 -12.03
N PHE A 746 7.11 -64.10 -13.08
CA PHE A 746 7.86 -63.65 -14.24
C PHE A 746 7.16 -62.52 -15.00
N GLU A 747 5.83 -62.44 -14.94
CA GLU A 747 5.08 -61.37 -15.59
C GLU A 747 5.30 -60.02 -14.88
N ASP A 748 5.40 -59.99 -13.56
CA ASP A 748 5.75 -58.78 -12.79
C ASP A 748 7.21 -58.36 -13.00
N LEU A 749 8.11 -59.33 -13.09
CA LEU A 749 9.52 -59.06 -13.43
C LEU A 749 9.65 -58.37 -14.79
N LEU A 750 8.85 -58.77 -15.78
CA LEU A 750 8.86 -58.12 -17.08
C LEU A 750 8.36 -56.67 -16.99
N LEU A 751 7.39 -56.38 -16.12
CA LEU A 751 6.88 -55.03 -15.90
C LEU A 751 7.96 -54.12 -15.28
N VAL A 752 8.67 -54.58 -14.23
CA VAL A 752 9.81 -53.85 -13.64
C VAL A 752 10.92 -53.62 -14.66
N LEU A 753 11.34 -54.66 -15.39
CA LEU A 753 12.40 -54.52 -16.39
C LEU A 753 12.00 -53.63 -17.58
N SER A 754 10.71 -53.53 -17.89
CA SER A 754 10.22 -52.64 -18.95
C SER A 754 10.17 -51.17 -18.53
N ALA A 755 10.10 -50.92 -17.21
CA ALA A 755 10.09 -49.58 -16.62
C ALA A 755 11.47 -49.11 -16.16
N PHE A 756 12.51 -49.94 -16.31
CA PHE A 756 13.87 -49.68 -15.80
C PHE A 756 14.45 -48.35 -16.32
N GLY A 757 14.79 -47.44 -15.39
CA GLY A 757 15.21 -46.06 -15.69
C GLY A 757 14.54 -45.04 -14.76
N THR A 758 14.78 -43.76 -15.02
CA THR A 758 14.10 -42.67 -14.31
C THR A 758 12.60 -42.74 -14.56
N CYS A 759 11.80 -42.60 -13.50
CA CYS A 759 10.36 -42.50 -13.64
C CYS A 759 10.01 -41.25 -14.48
N PRO A 760 9.05 -41.36 -15.41
CA PRO A 760 8.70 -40.29 -16.35
C PRO A 760 7.98 -39.11 -15.71
#